data_AF-A0A7J6FBY2-F1
#
_entry.id   AF-A0A7J6FBY2-F1
#
_cell.length_a   1.000
_cell.length_b   1.000
_cell.length_c   1.000
_cell.angle_alpha   90.00
_cell.angle_beta   90.00
_cell.angle_gamma   90.00
#
_symmetry.space_group_name_H-M   'P 1'
#
loop_
_entity.id
_entity.type
_entity.pdbx_description
1 polymer ?
#
loop_
_entity_poly.entity_id
_entity_poly.type
_entity_poly.pdbx_seq_one_letter_code
_entity_poly.pdbx_strand_id
1 'polypeptide(L)'
;MKIVMKVMLFNFVVLFLPISSSEFVRVTIRGESSIAKTDDNFICATLDWWPPEKCDYNQCPWGNAGILNLDIKNKIFVNAITAFNPLRIRLGGSLEDLVVYDVGNAVKECPKFRLQKNGLFGFSNGCLSQTRWDELNYLFNQTRALVTFSLNALYGKIASREDKLWIGEWNPENARQLMEYTLEKGYKIDSYELGNELCGSGVAARVNSVQYGRDIIVLKNLLRELYPIASTRPKVLGPAGFYDEKWFSTFLETTGPGIVDGVTHHIYNLGAGVDPGVINRIQDPVYLDKVAHTYRNVSRIVKKYSPKAGAWVGEAGGAYNSGGKNVQDRFVDGFWYLDQLGMASSLDHKVYCRQALIGGFYGLLNTTTFVPNPDYYGSALLWHRLMGKEVLAASHDGSPKLRAYSHCSKNKPGITLLLINFSNSTFFHVVISVYPFQKLSERTSQREEYHLTAKNGYIQSDEVLLNGTPLQLTNSSDIPLMEPILVDSYSPVCVAPDSFVFVVFKDKRAFACLTHNCFRVRFSGFGQDKNEGSGSSKDLTIPAQKTVTFKDRKKDQNWFRRQFSKQMNQDNDSNDIDRATAVAAAAYAISSLKDLGLPYQREQPETSKISSKGKKESTLSIQEPGRASKSFSGKGTMKSSENPDSMVPATAATHTKKPEKTLLPAPSFRKTGSTLEMELSGSSKVGRTTSKTEVAAKPLHDKQPSHRYDTGTSTSKSDLPTTVKPPPQPKRQSSTGPGMRKAQADAWEEAEMARVQERYDKQMATILDWEQKRKEKAKRHAVKSEGKLEEKRAKALKKYRMEMEYIDQVAGGARAKAEEKKRKDQLKVKEKADTIRRTGALPKTCFCF
;
A
#
# COMPACT_ATOMS: atom_id res chain seq x y z
N MET A 1 -43.02 -44.55 26.11
CA MET A 1 -41.74 -43.80 26.19
C MET A 1 -41.23 -43.34 24.80
N LYS A 2 -42.00 -42.52 24.05
CA LYS A 2 -41.59 -42.01 22.71
C LYS A 2 -41.87 -40.51 22.45
N ILE A 3 -42.48 -39.79 23.40
CA ILE A 3 -42.85 -38.37 23.25
C ILE A 3 -41.76 -37.43 23.81
N VAL A 4 -41.20 -37.75 24.99
CA VAL A 4 -40.13 -36.97 25.66
C VAL A 4 -38.92 -36.74 24.75
N MET A 5 -38.55 -37.74 23.94
CA MET A 5 -37.37 -37.69 23.07
C MET A 5 -37.51 -36.74 21.87
N LYS A 6 -38.73 -36.38 21.45
CA LYS A 6 -38.94 -35.36 20.39
C LYS A 6 -38.76 -33.93 20.92
N VAL A 7 -39.06 -33.67 22.18
CA VAL A 7 -38.93 -32.33 22.80
C VAL A 7 -37.46 -31.96 23.01
N MET A 8 -36.60 -32.93 23.39
CA MET A 8 -35.16 -32.67 23.55
C MET A 8 -34.43 -32.43 22.22
N LEU A 9 -34.82 -33.06 21.11
CA LEU A 9 -34.22 -32.76 19.80
C LEU A 9 -34.53 -31.32 19.33
N PHE A 10 -35.73 -30.80 19.63
CA PHE A 10 -36.11 -29.47 19.16
C PHE A 10 -35.34 -28.34 19.88
N ASN A 11 -34.93 -28.56 21.13
CA ASN A 11 -34.13 -27.59 21.90
C ASN A 11 -32.62 -27.62 21.56
N PHE A 12 -32.10 -28.64 20.86
CA PHE A 12 -30.68 -28.72 20.50
C PHE A 12 -30.33 -28.10 19.13
N VAL A 13 -31.33 -27.81 18.30
CA VAL A 13 -31.12 -27.23 16.95
C VAL A 13 -31.03 -25.69 16.95
N VAL A 14 -31.49 -25.03 18.02
CA VAL A 14 -31.46 -23.56 18.15
C VAL A 14 -30.07 -23.02 18.51
N LEU A 15 -29.17 -23.86 19.02
CA LEU A 15 -27.85 -23.47 19.57
C LEU A 15 -26.73 -23.26 18.52
N PHE A 16 -27.04 -23.30 17.21
CA PHE A 16 -26.09 -22.98 16.14
C PHE A 16 -26.53 -21.81 15.23
N LEU A 17 -27.47 -20.97 15.69
CA LEU A 17 -27.53 -19.60 15.19
C LEU A 17 -26.30 -18.83 15.71
N PRO A 18 -25.55 -18.10 14.87
CA PRO A 18 -24.45 -17.26 15.35
C PRO A 18 -25.04 -16.15 16.24
N ILE A 19 -24.78 -16.23 17.55
CA ILE A 19 -25.21 -15.24 18.53
C ILE A 19 -24.50 -13.93 18.19
N SER A 20 -25.18 -13.07 17.43
CA SER A 20 -24.69 -11.77 17.03
C SER A 20 -24.63 -10.89 18.27
N SER A 21 -23.42 -10.51 18.68
CA SER A 21 -23.25 -9.66 19.86
C SER A 21 -23.84 -8.27 19.60
N SER A 22 -24.34 -7.61 20.65
CA SER A 22 -24.95 -6.29 20.59
C SER A 22 -24.35 -5.40 21.66
N GLU A 23 -23.50 -4.45 21.26
CA GLU A 23 -22.81 -3.52 22.16
C GLU A 23 -23.40 -2.11 22.03
N PHE A 24 -23.84 -1.51 23.14
CA PHE A 24 -24.28 -0.11 23.19
C PHE A 24 -23.09 0.80 23.47
N VAL A 25 -22.82 1.77 22.59
CA VAL A 25 -21.65 2.66 22.69
C VAL A 25 -22.10 4.12 22.62
N ARG A 26 -21.59 4.96 23.53
CA ARG A 26 -21.80 6.42 23.46
C ARG A 26 -20.65 7.08 22.71
N VAL A 27 -20.94 7.68 21.56
CA VAL A 27 -20.00 8.56 20.85
C VAL A 27 -20.28 10.00 21.27
N THR A 28 -19.24 10.69 21.73
CA THR A 28 -19.28 12.11 22.10
C THR A 28 -18.53 12.92 21.05
N ILE A 29 -19.21 13.91 20.46
CA ILE A 29 -18.65 14.85 19.49
C ILE A 29 -18.45 16.20 20.17
N ARG A 30 -17.24 16.76 20.11
CA ARG A 30 -16.93 18.11 20.63
C ARG A 30 -17.17 19.14 19.53
N GLY A 31 -18.18 19.98 19.72
CA GLY A 31 -18.64 20.99 18.78
C GLY A 31 -18.15 22.41 19.05
N GLU A 32 -17.36 22.61 20.11
CA GLU A 32 -16.82 23.93 20.51
C GLU A 32 -15.92 24.54 19.44
N SER A 33 -15.00 23.74 18.90
CA SER A 33 -13.96 24.17 17.96
C SER A 33 -13.55 23.04 17.03
N SER A 34 -13.03 23.40 15.86
CA SER A 34 -12.42 22.48 14.90
C SER A 34 -11.04 22.04 15.39
N ILE A 35 -10.76 20.73 15.46
CA ILE A 35 -9.42 20.22 15.77
C ILE A 35 -8.44 20.33 14.60
N ALA A 36 -8.98 20.35 13.37
CA ALA A 36 -8.26 20.43 12.12
C ALA A 36 -9.16 21.01 11.03
N LYS A 37 -8.57 21.40 9.90
CA LYS A 37 -9.29 21.98 8.76
C LYS A 37 -8.71 21.51 7.43
N THR A 38 -9.50 20.84 6.60
CA THR A 38 -9.08 20.34 5.28
C THR A 38 -9.22 21.39 4.17
N ASP A 39 -8.77 21.07 2.95
CA ASP A 39 -9.24 21.74 1.73
C ASP A 39 -10.73 21.42 1.49
N ASP A 40 -11.45 22.26 0.74
CA ASP A 40 -12.82 21.98 0.27
C ASP A 40 -12.87 20.74 -0.67
N ASN A 41 -11.72 20.40 -1.26
CA ASN A 41 -11.47 19.26 -2.15
C ASN A 41 -10.44 18.32 -1.50
N PHE A 42 -10.70 17.91 -0.25
CA PHE A 42 -9.87 16.97 0.49
C PHE A 42 -9.67 15.63 -0.26
N ILE A 43 -10.70 15.14 -0.95
CA ILE A 43 -10.60 13.94 -1.77
C ILE A 43 -9.92 14.26 -3.10
N CYS A 44 -8.86 13.52 -3.37
CA CYS A 44 -8.05 13.56 -4.57
C CYS A 44 -7.83 12.12 -5.08
N ALA A 45 -7.53 11.97 -6.37
CA ALA A 45 -7.08 10.72 -6.94
C ALA A 45 -5.87 10.96 -7.87
N THR A 46 -5.05 9.94 -8.11
CA THR A 46 -3.91 10.03 -9.04
C THR A 46 -4.23 9.46 -10.42
N LEU A 47 -3.44 9.88 -11.40
CA LEU A 47 -3.22 9.18 -12.67
C LEU A 47 -1.72 8.93 -12.80
N ASP A 48 -1.34 7.70 -13.15
CA ASP A 48 0.06 7.27 -13.21
C ASP A 48 0.57 7.17 -14.67
N TRP A 49 1.88 7.13 -14.85
CA TRP A 49 2.56 7.03 -16.13
C TRP A 49 2.75 5.59 -16.63
N TRP A 50 2.50 4.57 -15.79
CA TRP A 50 2.75 3.15 -16.13
C TRP A 50 2.14 2.69 -17.46
N PRO A 51 2.96 2.13 -18.38
CA PRO A 51 2.47 1.57 -19.64
C PRO A 51 1.97 0.11 -19.46
N PRO A 52 1.35 -0.51 -20.48
CA PRO A 52 0.78 -1.86 -20.39
C PRO A 52 1.79 -2.95 -19.99
N GLU A 53 3.08 -2.75 -20.27
CA GLU A 53 4.18 -3.63 -19.92
C GLU A 53 4.54 -3.59 -18.41
N LYS A 54 3.91 -2.73 -17.60
CA LYS A 54 4.10 -2.74 -16.14
C LYS A 54 3.39 -3.94 -15.52
N CYS A 55 4.20 -4.92 -15.14
CA CYS A 55 3.76 -6.10 -14.41
C CYS A 55 4.47 -6.23 -13.05
N ASP A 56 3.72 -6.60 -12.02
CA ASP A 56 4.23 -7.03 -10.72
C ASP A 56 3.81 -8.48 -10.49
N TYR A 57 4.71 -9.34 -9.99
CA TYR A 57 4.38 -10.73 -9.64
C TYR A 57 3.71 -11.54 -10.77
N ASN A 58 4.14 -11.32 -12.02
CA ASN A 58 3.56 -11.87 -13.25
C ASN A 58 2.10 -11.45 -13.54
N GLN A 59 1.66 -10.32 -12.98
CA GLN A 59 0.34 -9.73 -13.20
C GLN A 59 0.50 -8.28 -13.68
N CYS A 60 -0.25 -7.86 -14.70
CA CYS A 60 -0.09 -6.56 -15.35
C CYS A 60 -1.38 -5.71 -15.19
N PRO A 61 -1.72 -5.24 -13.97
CA PRO A 61 -3.03 -4.63 -13.65
C PRO A 61 -3.21 -3.19 -14.17
N TRP A 62 -2.25 -2.67 -14.94
CA TRP A 62 -2.28 -1.32 -15.50
C TRP A 62 -2.96 -1.27 -16.87
N GLY A 63 -2.74 -2.26 -17.74
CA GLY A 63 -3.27 -2.21 -19.11
C GLY A 63 -3.03 -0.86 -19.78
N ASN A 64 -4.08 -0.27 -20.35
CA ASN A 64 -4.00 1.07 -20.97
C ASN A 64 -4.23 2.23 -19.98
N ALA A 65 -4.29 2.03 -18.66
CA ALA A 65 -4.68 3.06 -17.70
C ALA A 65 -3.69 4.24 -17.55
N GLY A 66 -2.44 4.09 -17.98
CA GLY A 66 -1.43 5.14 -17.87
C GLY A 66 -1.74 6.40 -18.68
N ILE A 67 -1.29 7.56 -18.20
CA ILE A 67 -1.56 8.91 -18.75
C ILE A 67 -1.42 8.99 -20.28
N LEU A 68 -0.42 8.32 -20.87
CA LEU A 68 -0.16 8.36 -22.32
C LEU A 68 -1.14 7.54 -23.18
N ASN A 69 -1.85 6.57 -22.59
CA ASN A 69 -2.64 5.55 -23.29
C ASN A 69 -4.14 5.50 -22.91
N LEU A 70 -4.51 6.08 -21.77
CA LEU A 70 -5.85 6.05 -21.19
C LEU A 70 -6.92 6.57 -22.15
N ASP A 71 -8.03 5.84 -22.30
CA ASP A 71 -9.22 6.34 -23.00
C ASP A 71 -9.97 7.36 -22.14
N ILE A 72 -9.53 8.62 -22.25
CA ILE A 72 -10.16 9.77 -21.60
C ILE A 72 -11.51 10.18 -22.23
N LYS A 73 -11.88 9.59 -23.37
CA LYS A 73 -13.15 9.85 -24.08
C LYS A 73 -14.25 8.88 -23.62
N ASN A 74 -13.91 7.88 -22.81
CA ASN A 74 -14.85 6.94 -22.21
C ASN A 74 -15.92 7.66 -21.36
N LYS A 75 -17.22 7.41 -21.63
CA LYS A 75 -18.31 8.08 -20.92
C LYS A 75 -18.29 7.80 -19.41
N ILE A 76 -18.00 6.56 -18.99
CA ILE A 76 -17.97 6.19 -17.56
C ILE A 76 -16.85 6.98 -16.85
N PHE A 77 -15.68 7.09 -17.47
CA PHE A 77 -14.55 7.86 -16.93
C PHE A 77 -14.88 9.36 -16.73
N VAL A 78 -15.45 9.99 -17.76
CA VAL A 78 -15.89 11.40 -17.72
C VAL A 78 -16.96 11.61 -16.64
N ASN A 79 -17.97 10.72 -16.59
CA ASN A 79 -19.03 10.75 -15.59
C ASN A 79 -18.49 10.57 -14.17
N ALA A 80 -17.54 9.65 -13.98
CA ALA A 80 -16.95 9.33 -12.69
C ALA A 80 -16.18 10.51 -12.07
N ILE A 81 -15.47 11.30 -12.89
CA ILE A 81 -14.82 12.54 -12.44
C ILE A 81 -15.88 13.63 -12.18
N THR A 82 -16.82 13.80 -13.11
CA THR A 82 -17.87 14.84 -13.04
C THR A 82 -18.75 14.72 -11.79
N ALA A 83 -18.99 13.49 -11.31
CA ALA A 83 -19.83 13.22 -10.14
C ALA A 83 -19.33 13.81 -8.80
N PHE A 84 -18.05 14.22 -8.73
CA PHE A 84 -17.48 14.94 -7.58
C PHE A 84 -17.76 16.45 -7.63
N ASN A 85 -17.58 17.09 -8.79
CA ASN A 85 -17.81 18.52 -9.02
C ASN A 85 -17.20 19.47 -7.94
N PRO A 86 -15.87 19.67 -7.91
CA PRO A 86 -14.84 19.03 -8.73
C PRO A 86 -14.13 17.88 -8.00
N LEU A 87 -13.30 17.13 -8.73
CA LEU A 87 -12.29 16.21 -8.18
C LEU A 87 -10.90 16.85 -8.34
N ARG A 88 -10.00 16.67 -7.36
CA ARG A 88 -8.57 16.93 -7.56
C ARG A 88 -7.88 15.73 -8.18
N ILE A 89 -7.11 15.94 -9.25
CA ILE A 89 -6.37 14.88 -9.95
C ILE A 89 -4.87 15.23 -9.93
N ARG A 90 -4.05 14.33 -9.36
CA ARG A 90 -2.58 14.38 -9.45
C ARG A 90 -2.12 13.55 -10.65
N LEU A 91 -1.40 14.16 -11.59
CA LEU A 91 -0.66 13.46 -12.64
C LEU A 91 0.79 13.33 -12.16
N GLY A 92 1.27 12.10 -12.00
CA GLY A 92 2.57 11.82 -11.41
C GLY A 92 2.82 10.33 -11.26
N GLY A 93 3.68 9.94 -10.32
CA GLY A 93 4.03 8.54 -10.05
C GLY A 93 5.38 8.16 -10.63
N SER A 94 5.81 6.92 -10.41
CA SER A 94 7.24 6.53 -10.45
C SER A 94 7.99 6.81 -11.76
N LEU A 95 7.32 6.87 -12.92
CA LEU A 95 7.98 7.15 -14.20
C LEU A 95 8.01 8.65 -14.58
N GLU A 96 7.48 9.56 -13.76
CA GLU A 96 7.45 11.01 -14.11
C GLU A 96 8.87 11.59 -14.30
N ASP A 97 9.83 11.14 -13.49
CA ASP A 97 11.24 11.50 -13.58
C ASP A 97 11.97 10.91 -14.82
N LEU A 98 11.25 10.13 -15.64
CA LEU A 98 11.68 9.67 -16.96
C LEU A 98 10.92 10.33 -18.12
N VAL A 99 9.91 11.18 -17.85
CA VAL A 99 9.13 11.88 -18.89
C VAL A 99 9.88 13.12 -19.36
N VAL A 100 9.89 13.34 -20.68
CA VAL A 100 10.25 14.61 -21.31
C VAL A 100 9.02 15.19 -22.01
N TYR A 101 8.85 16.52 -21.99
CA TYR A 101 7.71 17.19 -22.60
C TYR A 101 8.07 17.61 -24.02
N ASP A 102 7.38 17.04 -25.02
CA ASP A 102 7.56 17.33 -26.45
C ASP A 102 6.78 18.60 -26.83
N VAL A 103 7.31 19.72 -26.32
CA VAL A 103 6.80 21.08 -26.43
C VAL A 103 7.98 21.99 -26.79
N GLY A 104 7.77 22.92 -27.72
CA GLY A 104 8.82 23.83 -28.16
C GLY A 104 9.94 23.15 -28.94
N ASN A 105 11.18 23.59 -28.73
CA ASN A 105 12.37 23.12 -29.47
C ASN A 105 13.28 22.19 -28.65
N ALA A 106 12.94 21.90 -27.39
CA ALA A 106 13.77 21.09 -26.49
C ALA A 106 13.87 19.60 -26.88
N VAL A 107 12.87 19.08 -27.62
CA VAL A 107 12.74 17.67 -27.99
C VAL A 107 12.73 17.53 -29.51
N LYS A 108 13.52 16.60 -30.06
CA LYS A 108 13.55 16.29 -31.51
C LYS A 108 12.87 14.99 -31.87
N GLU A 109 12.78 14.06 -30.91
CA GLU A 109 12.10 12.78 -31.02
C GLU A 109 11.39 12.52 -29.69
N CYS A 110 10.12 12.13 -29.73
CA CYS A 110 9.30 11.86 -28.54
C CYS A 110 9.35 10.37 -28.18
N PRO A 111 10.22 9.92 -27.25
CA PRO A 111 10.38 8.50 -26.93
C PRO A 111 9.15 7.90 -26.24
N LYS A 112 8.79 6.67 -26.60
CA LYS A 112 7.80 5.88 -25.86
C LYS A 112 8.50 5.03 -24.81
N PHE A 113 7.89 4.88 -23.63
CA PHE A 113 8.34 3.93 -22.61
C PHE A 113 8.50 2.52 -23.21
N ARG A 114 9.61 1.88 -22.89
CA ARG A 114 9.93 0.49 -23.24
C ARG A 114 10.66 -0.17 -22.08
N LEU A 115 10.53 -1.49 -21.94
CA LEU A 115 11.29 -2.24 -20.94
C LEU A 115 12.80 -2.16 -21.24
N GLN A 116 13.57 -1.71 -20.25
CA GLN A 116 15.02 -1.51 -20.33
C GLN A 116 15.66 -1.97 -19.01
N LYS A 117 16.41 -3.08 -19.07
CA LYS A 117 16.94 -3.79 -17.88
C LYS A 117 17.73 -2.92 -16.89
N ASN A 118 18.41 -1.88 -17.39
CA ASN A 118 19.23 -0.96 -16.60
C ASN A 118 18.62 0.46 -16.50
N GLY A 119 17.37 0.65 -16.90
CA GLY A 119 16.64 1.91 -16.80
C GLY A 119 16.02 2.11 -15.41
N LEU A 120 15.64 3.34 -15.07
CA LEU A 120 14.94 3.62 -13.81
C LEU A 120 13.61 2.85 -13.78
N PHE A 121 13.33 2.17 -12.66
CA PHE A 121 12.20 1.22 -12.53
C PHE A 121 12.12 0.12 -13.63
N GLY A 122 13.19 -0.11 -14.40
CA GLY A 122 13.21 -1.06 -15.51
C GLY A 122 12.67 -0.51 -16.84
N PHE A 123 12.54 0.81 -17.01
CA PHE A 123 12.02 1.46 -18.21
C PHE A 123 12.99 2.47 -18.85
N SER A 124 12.86 2.67 -20.16
CA SER A 124 13.47 3.78 -20.90
C SER A 124 12.80 5.12 -20.55
N ASN A 125 13.37 6.23 -21.03
CA ASN A 125 12.66 7.51 -21.05
C ASN A 125 11.32 7.40 -21.79
N GLY A 126 10.36 8.22 -21.38
CA GLY A 126 9.06 8.40 -22.01
C GLY A 126 8.83 9.87 -22.39
N CYS A 127 7.68 10.15 -23.00
CA CYS A 127 7.38 11.47 -23.53
C CYS A 127 5.88 11.79 -23.51
N LEU A 128 5.57 13.03 -23.13
CA LEU A 128 4.23 13.62 -23.28
C LEU A 128 4.26 14.60 -24.46
N SER A 129 3.48 14.31 -25.51
CA SER A 129 3.32 15.22 -26.65
C SER A 129 2.29 16.31 -26.39
N GLN A 130 2.45 17.45 -27.06
CA GLN A 130 1.48 18.56 -27.08
C GLN A 130 0.03 18.08 -27.26
N THR A 131 -0.22 17.27 -28.29
CA THR A 131 -1.58 16.75 -28.58
C THR A 131 -2.16 15.94 -27.43
N ARG A 132 -1.34 15.18 -26.69
CA ARG A 132 -1.82 14.43 -25.52
C ARG A 132 -2.04 15.34 -24.32
N TRP A 133 -1.26 16.41 -24.17
CA TRP A 133 -1.49 17.44 -23.16
C TRP A 133 -2.78 18.24 -23.42
N ASP A 134 -3.07 18.58 -24.68
CA ASP A 134 -4.32 19.22 -25.11
C ASP A 134 -5.54 18.32 -24.81
N GLU A 135 -5.44 17.03 -25.17
CA GLU A 135 -6.44 16.01 -24.87
C GLU A 135 -6.77 15.94 -23.36
N LEU A 136 -5.75 15.89 -22.51
CA LEU A 136 -5.91 15.84 -21.05
C LEU A 136 -6.56 17.13 -20.51
N ASN A 137 -6.14 18.30 -20.98
CA ASN A 137 -6.71 19.57 -20.54
C ASN A 137 -8.16 19.78 -21.03
N TYR A 138 -8.54 19.23 -22.18
CA TYR A 138 -9.94 19.17 -22.61
C TYR A 138 -10.81 18.40 -21.60
N LEU A 139 -10.36 17.21 -21.18
CA LEU A 139 -11.03 16.43 -20.12
C LEU A 139 -11.13 17.23 -18.81
N PHE A 140 -10.04 17.85 -18.35
CA PHE A 140 -10.03 18.58 -17.08
C PHE A 140 -10.95 19.81 -17.11
N ASN A 141 -11.02 20.52 -18.24
CA ASN A 141 -11.95 21.63 -18.41
C ASN A 141 -13.42 21.14 -18.46
N GLN A 142 -13.71 20.08 -19.21
CA GLN A 142 -15.06 19.48 -19.31
C GLN A 142 -15.57 18.99 -17.94
N THR A 143 -14.72 18.32 -17.17
CA THR A 143 -15.05 17.77 -15.85
C THR A 143 -14.92 18.78 -14.70
N ARG A 144 -14.31 19.94 -14.96
CA ARG A 144 -13.88 20.97 -13.99
C ARG A 144 -12.88 20.44 -12.94
N ALA A 145 -12.08 19.44 -13.28
CA ALA A 145 -11.09 18.86 -12.37
C ALA A 145 -10.02 19.88 -11.94
N LEU A 146 -9.56 19.79 -10.68
CA LEU A 146 -8.44 20.58 -10.16
C LEU A 146 -7.13 19.82 -10.39
N VAL A 147 -6.31 20.33 -11.31
CA VAL A 147 -5.09 19.63 -11.76
C VAL A 147 -3.90 19.93 -10.83
N THR A 148 -3.29 18.87 -10.34
CA THR A 148 -1.93 18.84 -9.78
C THR A 148 -1.04 18.13 -10.79
N PHE A 149 -0.03 18.80 -11.36
CA PHE A 149 0.89 18.19 -12.34
C PHE A 149 2.30 18.09 -11.76
N SER A 150 2.85 16.89 -11.68
CA SER A 150 4.20 16.69 -11.17
C SER A 150 5.24 16.72 -12.30
N LEU A 151 6.36 17.40 -12.03
CA LEU A 151 7.40 17.72 -12.99
C LEU A 151 8.61 16.79 -12.83
N ASN A 152 9.25 16.41 -13.93
CA ASN A 152 10.51 15.66 -13.90
C ASN A 152 11.61 16.46 -13.16
N ALA A 153 12.03 16.00 -11.99
CA ALA A 153 13.06 16.63 -11.16
C ALA A 153 14.47 16.11 -11.47
N LEU A 154 14.61 14.96 -12.15
CA LEU A 154 15.89 14.44 -12.61
C LEU A 154 16.37 15.08 -13.93
N TYR A 155 15.53 15.87 -14.61
CA TYR A 155 15.91 16.55 -15.85
C TYR A 155 17.12 17.48 -15.65
N GLY A 156 18.18 17.23 -16.42
CA GLY A 156 19.49 17.91 -16.31
C GLY A 156 20.45 17.35 -15.24
N LYS A 157 19.98 16.46 -14.35
CA LYS A 157 20.82 15.81 -13.33
C LYS A 157 21.57 14.60 -13.90
N ILE A 158 22.63 14.18 -13.21
CA ILE A 158 23.47 13.03 -13.57
C ILE A 158 23.43 11.99 -12.45
N ALA A 159 23.29 10.71 -12.80
CA ALA A 159 23.41 9.61 -11.85
C ALA A 159 24.85 9.49 -11.31
N SER A 160 24.99 9.45 -9.99
CA SER A 160 26.27 9.29 -9.30
C SER A 160 26.78 7.85 -9.37
N ARG A 161 28.03 7.63 -8.94
CA ARG A 161 28.58 6.30 -8.63
C ARG A 161 28.08 5.78 -7.27
N GLU A 162 27.49 6.62 -6.44
CA GLU A 162 26.75 6.21 -5.24
C GLU A 162 25.38 5.64 -5.59
N ASP A 163 24.94 4.61 -4.87
CA ASP A 163 23.65 3.97 -5.10
C ASP A 163 22.48 4.98 -5.07
N LYS A 164 21.68 4.93 -6.14
CA LYS A 164 20.49 5.75 -6.46
C LYS A 164 20.67 7.27 -6.48
N LEU A 165 21.85 7.83 -6.17
CA LEU A 165 22.00 9.27 -6.00
C LEU A 165 22.07 10.00 -7.33
N TRP A 166 21.25 11.04 -7.50
CA TRP A 166 21.36 11.99 -8.60
C TRP A 166 21.96 13.31 -8.11
N ILE A 167 22.89 13.85 -8.89
CA ILE A 167 23.68 15.06 -8.60
C ILE A 167 23.56 16.08 -9.73
N GLY A 168 23.85 17.34 -9.41
CA GLY A 168 23.63 18.48 -10.31
C GLY A 168 22.37 19.26 -9.95
N GLU A 169 22.26 20.45 -10.52
CA GLU A 169 21.11 21.34 -10.37
C GLU A 169 19.97 20.88 -11.30
N TRP A 170 18.71 21.16 -10.94
CA TRP A 170 17.58 20.87 -11.82
C TRP A 170 17.55 21.85 -12.99
N ASN A 171 17.41 21.36 -14.22
CA ASN A 171 17.26 22.21 -15.39
C ASN A 171 15.76 22.51 -15.63
N PRO A 172 15.28 23.75 -15.43
CA PRO A 172 13.87 24.07 -15.56
C PRO A 172 13.38 24.15 -17.02
N GLU A 173 14.26 24.14 -18.02
CA GLU A 173 13.94 24.58 -19.38
C GLU A 173 12.81 23.78 -20.06
N ASN A 174 12.79 22.45 -19.91
CA ASN A 174 11.72 21.64 -20.49
C ASN A 174 10.37 21.80 -19.74
N ALA A 175 10.42 22.05 -18.44
CA ALA A 175 9.23 22.38 -17.65
C ALA A 175 8.71 23.80 -17.98
N ARG A 176 9.61 24.76 -18.21
CA ARG A 176 9.30 26.11 -18.70
C ARG A 176 8.51 26.05 -20.01
N GLN A 177 9.03 25.35 -21.02
CA GLN A 177 8.37 25.28 -22.34
C GLN A 177 6.96 24.64 -22.23
N LEU A 178 6.77 23.63 -21.37
CA LEU A 178 5.43 23.09 -21.07
C LEU A 178 4.51 24.13 -20.38
N MET A 179 5.00 24.89 -19.40
CA MET A 179 4.22 25.93 -18.71
C MET A 179 3.84 27.09 -19.63
N GLU A 180 4.75 27.53 -20.49
CA GLU A 180 4.54 28.61 -21.46
C GLU A 180 3.47 28.19 -22.49
N TYR A 181 3.52 26.96 -23.00
CA TYR A 181 2.46 26.40 -23.86
C TYR A 181 1.12 26.24 -23.12
N THR A 182 1.16 25.79 -21.85
CA THR A 182 -0.04 25.68 -20.99
C THR A 182 -0.72 27.05 -20.80
N LEU A 183 0.08 28.12 -20.67
CA LEU A 183 -0.39 29.51 -20.62
C LEU A 183 -0.93 29.99 -21.98
N GLU A 184 -0.24 29.70 -23.09
CA GLU A 184 -0.67 30.03 -24.45
C GLU A 184 -2.07 29.46 -24.77
N LYS A 185 -2.32 28.20 -24.39
CA LYS A 185 -3.63 27.55 -24.56
C LYS A 185 -4.69 28.00 -23.54
N GLY A 186 -4.33 28.81 -22.55
CA GLY A 186 -5.23 29.23 -21.47
C GLY A 186 -5.65 28.10 -20.51
N TYR A 187 -4.87 27.02 -20.44
CA TYR A 187 -5.12 25.87 -19.58
C TYR A 187 -4.86 26.19 -18.10
N LYS A 188 -5.53 25.46 -17.20
CA LYS A 188 -5.62 25.80 -15.77
C LYS A 188 -5.07 24.69 -14.89
N ILE A 189 -3.95 24.97 -14.23
CA ILE A 189 -3.29 24.09 -13.25
C ILE A 189 -3.42 24.72 -11.87
N ASP A 190 -3.90 23.99 -10.85
CA ASP A 190 -4.00 24.49 -9.46
C ASP A 190 -2.64 24.42 -8.75
N SER A 191 -1.79 23.47 -9.15
CA SER A 191 -0.53 23.17 -8.47
C SER A 191 0.46 22.42 -9.35
N TYR A 192 1.74 22.71 -9.16
CA TYR A 192 2.86 21.92 -9.67
C TYR A 192 3.60 21.23 -8.51
N GLU A 193 4.03 20.00 -8.76
CA GLU A 193 4.89 19.19 -7.90
C GLU A 193 6.20 18.87 -8.64
N LEU A 194 7.22 18.32 -7.98
CA LEU A 194 8.57 18.16 -8.56
C LEU A 194 9.22 16.83 -8.15
N GLY A 195 9.15 15.83 -9.02
CA GLY A 195 9.76 14.51 -8.88
C GLY A 195 9.04 13.60 -7.88
N ASN A 196 9.22 12.28 -8.03
CA ASN A 196 8.49 11.27 -7.27
C ASN A 196 9.41 10.37 -6.45
N GLU A 197 9.19 10.32 -5.14
CA GLU A 197 9.85 9.42 -4.19
C GLU A 197 11.39 9.54 -4.15
N LEU A 198 11.90 10.74 -4.48
CA LEU A 198 13.32 11.09 -4.46
C LEU A 198 13.87 11.40 -3.05
N CYS A 199 13.01 11.36 -2.02
CA CYS A 199 13.34 11.73 -0.64
C CYS A 199 13.84 10.57 0.22
N GLY A 200 14.50 10.88 1.33
CA GLY A 200 15.06 9.89 2.26
C GLY A 200 16.13 9.02 1.60
N SER A 201 15.89 7.71 1.55
CA SER A 201 16.73 6.74 0.83
C SER A 201 16.45 6.67 -0.69
N GLY A 202 15.30 7.20 -1.13
CA GLY A 202 14.77 6.97 -2.47
C GLY A 202 14.28 5.55 -2.73
N VAL A 203 13.37 5.39 -3.71
CA VAL A 203 12.91 4.07 -4.17
C VAL A 203 13.82 3.54 -5.28
N ALA A 204 13.88 4.22 -6.43
CA ALA A 204 14.84 3.93 -7.51
C ALA A 204 15.88 5.05 -7.71
N ALA A 205 15.54 6.29 -7.37
CA ALA A 205 16.42 7.46 -7.38
C ALA A 205 16.28 8.21 -6.04
N ARG A 206 17.32 8.95 -5.63
CA ARG A 206 17.32 9.87 -4.50
C ARG A 206 18.02 11.18 -4.84
N VAL A 207 17.54 12.29 -4.28
CA VAL A 207 18.20 13.61 -4.30
C VAL A 207 18.46 14.05 -2.87
N ASN A 208 19.59 14.75 -2.64
CA ASN A 208 19.90 15.30 -1.33
C ASN A 208 18.91 16.44 -0.98
N SER A 209 18.37 16.45 0.24
CA SER A 209 17.37 17.43 0.70
C SER A 209 17.79 18.89 0.53
N VAL A 210 19.09 19.20 0.63
CA VAL A 210 19.62 20.56 0.38
C VAL A 210 19.56 20.92 -1.11
N GLN A 211 19.87 19.98 -2.00
CA GLN A 211 19.78 20.25 -3.45
C GLN A 211 18.31 20.32 -3.89
N TYR A 212 17.48 19.38 -3.45
CA TYR A 212 16.04 19.39 -3.72
C TYR A 212 15.36 20.68 -3.21
N GLY A 213 15.77 21.18 -2.04
CA GLY A 213 15.31 22.47 -1.52
C GLY A 213 15.67 23.66 -2.43
N ARG A 214 16.84 23.63 -3.09
CA ARG A 214 17.22 24.63 -4.10
C ARG A 214 16.42 24.48 -5.39
N ASP A 215 16.25 23.24 -5.87
CA ASP A 215 15.48 22.93 -7.08
C ASP A 215 14.01 23.42 -6.93
N ILE A 216 13.41 23.25 -5.74
CA ILE A 216 12.09 23.80 -5.38
C ILE A 216 12.06 25.34 -5.32
N ILE A 217 13.15 26.00 -4.89
CA ILE A 217 13.26 27.48 -4.97
C ILE A 217 13.30 27.94 -6.44
N VAL A 218 14.00 27.22 -7.32
CA VAL A 218 14.02 27.49 -8.77
C VAL A 218 12.61 27.37 -9.35
N LEU A 219 11.86 26.30 -9.04
CA LEU A 219 10.46 26.15 -9.45
C LEU A 219 9.57 27.29 -8.95
N LYS A 220 9.68 27.69 -7.67
CA LYS A 220 8.89 28.82 -7.13
C LYS A 220 9.20 30.15 -7.81
N ASN A 221 10.43 30.35 -8.27
CA ASN A 221 10.82 31.55 -9.02
C ASN A 221 10.32 31.51 -10.47
N LEU A 222 10.42 30.37 -11.15
CA LEU A 222 9.81 30.15 -12.48
C LEU A 222 8.30 30.46 -12.47
N LEU A 223 7.57 29.99 -11.44
CA LEU A 223 6.14 30.29 -11.31
C LEU A 223 5.83 31.73 -10.87
N ARG A 224 6.80 32.48 -10.33
CA ARG A 224 6.66 33.94 -10.10
C ARG A 224 6.81 34.73 -11.38
N GLU A 225 7.70 34.29 -12.26
CA GLU A 225 7.97 34.86 -13.58
C GLU A 225 6.81 34.60 -14.55
N LEU A 226 6.46 33.32 -14.79
CA LEU A 226 5.44 32.92 -15.77
C LEU A 226 4.01 33.27 -15.34
N TYR A 227 3.73 33.26 -14.03
CA TYR A 227 2.43 33.64 -13.48
C TYR A 227 2.60 34.86 -12.57
N PRO A 228 2.68 36.10 -13.10
CA PRO A 228 2.91 37.29 -12.28
C PRO A 228 1.75 37.58 -11.32
N ILE A 229 0.51 37.30 -11.74
CA ILE A 229 -0.71 37.51 -10.96
C ILE A 229 -0.79 36.48 -9.82
N ALA A 230 -0.65 36.94 -8.58
CA ALA A 230 -0.56 36.06 -7.41
C ALA A 230 -1.84 35.26 -7.09
N SER A 231 -3.01 35.72 -7.53
CA SER A 231 -4.30 35.03 -7.32
C SER A 231 -4.58 33.90 -8.32
N THR A 232 -3.85 33.84 -9.43
CA THR A 232 -3.96 32.78 -10.46
C THR A 232 -2.69 31.96 -10.61
N ARG A 233 -1.70 32.16 -9.72
CA ARG A 233 -0.43 31.42 -9.70
C ARG A 233 -0.66 30.01 -9.13
N PRO A 234 -0.23 28.94 -9.82
CA PRO A 234 -0.26 27.58 -9.29
C PRO A 234 0.56 27.44 -8.01
N LYS A 235 0.09 26.59 -7.08
CA LYS A 235 0.80 26.25 -5.83
C LYS A 235 2.03 25.39 -6.12
N VAL A 236 3.07 25.48 -5.29
CA VAL A 236 4.23 24.56 -5.30
C VAL A 236 4.07 23.51 -4.21
N LEU A 237 4.17 22.25 -4.63
CA LEU A 237 4.09 21.05 -3.78
C LEU A 237 5.41 20.26 -3.80
N GLY A 238 5.57 19.35 -2.84
CA GLY A 238 6.72 18.45 -2.69
C GLY A 238 6.94 18.04 -1.21
N PRO A 239 7.75 17.01 -0.92
CA PRO A 239 8.65 16.28 -1.83
C PRO A 239 8.10 14.98 -2.43
N ALA A 240 6.77 14.75 -2.41
CA ALA A 240 6.12 13.62 -3.07
C ALA A 240 6.73 12.24 -2.76
N GLY A 241 6.88 11.90 -1.48
CA GLY A 241 7.44 10.60 -1.10
C GLY A 241 7.38 10.27 0.38
N PHE A 242 8.06 9.19 0.77
CA PHE A 242 8.01 8.67 2.14
C PHE A 242 8.69 9.59 3.15
N TYR A 243 8.02 9.80 4.29
CA TYR A 243 8.50 10.67 5.36
C TYR A 243 9.78 10.15 6.04
N ASP A 244 10.86 10.93 5.93
CA ASP A 244 12.05 10.84 6.77
C ASP A 244 12.25 12.18 7.52
N GLU A 245 12.33 12.15 8.85
CA GLU A 245 12.34 13.38 9.66
C GLU A 245 13.54 14.27 9.35
N LYS A 246 14.72 13.69 9.08
CA LYS A 246 15.94 14.46 8.82
C LYS A 246 15.94 15.05 7.42
N TRP A 247 15.55 14.28 6.41
CA TRP A 247 15.45 14.73 5.03
C TRP A 247 14.41 15.86 4.94
N PHE A 248 13.21 15.65 5.50
CA PHE A 248 12.15 16.67 5.45
C PHE A 248 12.48 17.91 6.30
N SER A 249 13.15 17.79 7.46
CA SER A 249 13.56 18.96 8.23
C SER A 249 14.58 19.79 7.45
N THR A 250 15.64 19.16 6.91
CA THR A 250 16.66 19.87 6.13
C THR A 250 16.10 20.43 4.82
N PHE A 251 15.13 19.77 4.19
CA PHE A 251 14.41 20.30 3.03
C PHE A 251 13.69 21.60 3.37
N LEU A 252 12.81 21.60 4.38
CA LEU A 252 12.04 22.79 4.75
C LEU A 252 12.91 23.91 5.38
N GLU A 253 14.00 23.56 6.05
CA GLU A 253 15.04 24.51 6.47
C GLU A 253 15.76 25.16 5.27
N THR A 254 15.97 24.42 4.18
CA THR A 254 16.61 24.93 2.96
C THR A 254 15.67 25.80 2.12
N THR A 255 14.39 25.41 1.97
CA THR A 255 13.40 26.23 1.25
C THR A 255 13.01 27.48 2.02
N GLY A 256 12.94 27.39 3.35
CA GLY A 256 12.34 28.42 4.19
C GLY A 256 10.81 28.53 4.02
N PRO A 257 10.17 29.42 4.80
CA PRO A 257 8.72 29.57 4.83
C PRO A 257 8.17 30.30 3.58
N GLY A 258 7.08 29.79 3.01
CA GLY A 258 6.36 30.43 1.90
C GLY A 258 6.95 30.19 0.50
N ILE A 259 7.93 29.30 0.37
CA ILE A 259 8.33 28.72 -0.92
C ILE A 259 7.41 27.54 -1.28
N VAL A 260 7.28 26.56 -0.40
CA VAL A 260 6.33 25.44 -0.55
C VAL A 260 4.96 25.86 0.00
N ASP A 261 3.88 25.58 -0.74
CA ASP A 261 2.49 25.88 -0.36
C ASP A 261 1.74 24.65 0.20
N GLY A 262 2.20 23.43 -0.12
CA GLY A 262 1.72 22.18 0.46
C GLY A 262 2.83 21.13 0.50
N VAL A 263 3.05 20.51 1.66
CA VAL A 263 4.11 19.52 1.87
C VAL A 263 3.51 18.12 1.72
N THR A 264 3.92 17.40 0.68
CA THR A 264 3.34 16.13 0.24
C THR A 264 4.15 14.92 0.72
N HIS A 265 3.46 13.88 1.20
CA HIS A 265 4.08 12.59 1.53
C HIS A 265 3.21 11.40 1.09
N HIS A 266 3.83 10.22 0.97
CA HIS A 266 3.22 9.00 0.42
C HIS A 266 2.93 7.95 1.50
N ILE A 267 1.81 7.22 1.37
CA ILE A 267 1.35 6.21 2.34
C ILE A 267 1.02 4.86 1.68
N TYR A 268 1.87 3.87 1.95
CA TYR A 268 1.66 2.45 1.63
C TYR A 268 1.92 1.58 2.87
N ASN A 269 1.06 1.72 3.88
CA ASN A 269 1.26 1.14 5.21
C ASN A 269 0.83 -0.34 5.34
N LEU A 270 0.25 -0.98 4.31
CA LEU A 270 -0.22 -2.37 4.36
C LEU A 270 0.82 -3.40 3.86
N GLY A 271 1.96 -2.98 3.30
CA GLY A 271 2.97 -3.87 2.73
C GLY A 271 2.81 -4.11 1.22
N ALA A 272 3.36 -5.20 0.70
CA ALA A 272 3.32 -5.53 -0.73
C ALA A 272 1.98 -6.16 -1.15
N GLY A 273 1.47 -5.83 -2.33
CA GLY A 273 0.20 -6.38 -2.86
C GLY A 273 0.15 -7.90 -3.01
N VAL A 274 1.31 -8.58 -3.11
CA VAL A 274 1.39 -10.06 -3.17
C VAL A 274 1.25 -10.74 -1.81
N ASP A 275 1.34 -10.01 -0.70
CA ASP A 275 1.36 -10.58 0.64
C ASP A 275 -0.07 -10.93 1.11
N PRO A 276 -0.41 -12.22 1.33
CA PRO A 276 -1.76 -12.61 1.76
C PRO A 276 -2.13 -12.05 3.14
N GLY A 277 -1.17 -11.54 3.91
CA GLY A 277 -1.41 -10.81 5.15
C GLY A 277 -2.01 -9.41 4.99
N VAL A 278 -2.14 -8.87 3.76
CA VAL A 278 -2.74 -7.54 3.53
C VAL A 278 -4.15 -7.46 4.11
N ILE A 279 -5.04 -8.41 3.80
CA ILE A 279 -6.44 -8.38 4.27
C ILE A 279 -6.53 -8.40 5.81
N ASN A 280 -5.69 -9.20 6.47
CA ASN A 280 -5.64 -9.28 7.93
C ASN A 280 -5.16 -7.98 8.59
N ARG A 281 -4.30 -7.20 7.90
CA ARG A 281 -3.82 -5.88 8.36
C ARG A 281 -4.83 -4.76 8.12
N ILE A 282 -5.74 -4.94 7.15
CA ILE A 282 -6.86 -4.03 6.92
C ILE A 282 -7.91 -4.19 8.03
N GLN A 283 -8.23 -5.42 8.46
CA GLN A 283 -9.19 -5.66 9.55
C GLN A 283 -8.62 -5.50 10.97
N ASP A 284 -7.33 -5.16 11.15
CA ASP A 284 -6.71 -4.91 12.46
C ASP A 284 -6.57 -3.39 12.73
N PRO A 285 -7.48 -2.76 13.50
CA PRO A 285 -7.40 -1.33 13.81
C PRO A 285 -6.13 -0.95 14.61
N VAL A 286 -5.56 -1.90 15.39
CA VAL A 286 -4.30 -1.70 16.13
C VAL A 286 -3.09 -1.78 15.19
N TYR A 287 -3.23 -2.46 14.04
CA TYR A 287 -2.29 -2.33 12.94
C TYR A 287 -2.40 -0.96 12.26
N LEU A 288 -3.62 -0.54 11.91
CA LEU A 288 -3.86 0.72 11.21
C LEU A 288 -3.35 1.95 11.99
N ASP A 289 -3.53 1.98 13.31
CA ASP A 289 -3.08 3.07 14.20
C ASP A 289 -1.60 3.46 14.09
N LYS A 290 -0.73 2.56 13.60
CA LYS A 290 0.72 2.81 13.49
C LYS A 290 1.05 4.00 12.60
N VAL A 291 0.26 4.22 11.55
CA VAL A 291 0.45 5.32 10.59
C VAL A 291 0.16 6.70 11.19
N ALA A 292 -0.62 6.77 12.28
CA ALA A 292 -0.93 8.01 12.97
C ALA A 292 0.33 8.67 13.59
N HIS A 293 1.43 7.93 13.78
CA HIS A 293 2.72 8.54 14.16
C HIS A 293 3.32 9.36 13.00
N THR A 294 3.27 8.83 11.77
CA THR A 294 3.72 9.53 10.55
C THR A 294 2.92 10.81 10.33
N TYR A 295 1.57 10.72 10.35
CA TYR A 295 0.71 11.90 10.19
C TYR A 295 0.99 12.97 11.26
N ARG A 296 1.14 12.60 12.54
CA ARG A 296 1.52 13.54 13.61
C ARG A 296 2.87 14.20 13.36
N ASN A 297 3.87 13.46 12.89
CA ASN A 297 5.21 13.98 12.63
C ASN A 297 5.24 14.93 11.44
N VAL A 298 4.61 14.59 10.31
CA VAL A 298 4.48 15.49 9.15
C VAL A 298 3.77 16.78 9.58
N SER A 299 2.61 16.69 10.24
CA SER A 299 1.85 17.84 10.75
C SER A 299 2.70 18.71 11.68
N ARG A 300 3.51 18.11 12.57
CA ARG A 300 4.46 18.79 13.47
C ARG A 300 5.55 19.54 12.71
N ILE A 301 6.22 18.93 11.74
CA ILE A 301 7.33 19.59 11.03
C ILE A 301 6.85 20.69 10.08
N VAL A 302 5.70 20.51 9.42
CA VAL A 302 5.12 21.53 8.55
C VAL A 302 4.77 22.77 9.38
N LYS A 303 4.10 22.59 10.53
CA LYS A 303 3.80 23.68 11.48
C LYS A 303 5.05 24.36 12.05
N LYS A 304 6.18 23.66 12.15
CA LYS A 304 7.46 24.22 12.62
C LYS A 304 8.14 25.09 11.55
N TYR A 305 8.21 24.61 10.30
CA TYR A 305 9.09 25.20 9.27
C TYR A 305 8.37 25.98 8.17
N SER A 306 7.16 25.57 7.77
CA SER A 306 6.33 26.32 6.81
C SER A 306 4.87 26.37 7.30
N PRO A 307 4.56 27.14 8.36
CA PRO A 307 3.22 27.17 8.98
C PRO A 307 2.10 27.75 8.09
N LYS A 308 2.44 28.27 6.90
CA LYS A 308 1.46 28.65 5.87
C LYS A 308 1.15 27.52 4.89
N ALA A 309 1.97 26.46 4.85
CA ALA A 309 1.73 25.28 4.04
C ALA A 309 0.85 24.26 4.78
N GLY A 310 0.13 23.45 4.02
CA GLY A 310 -0.57 22.27 4.55
C GLY A 310 0.31 21.03 4.57
N ALA A 311 0.02 20.07 5.45
CA ALA A 311 0.43 18.67 5.24
C ALA A 311 -0.54 18.00 4.25
N TRP A 312 -0.04 17.29 3.24
CA TRP A 312 -0.85 16.68 2.18
C TRP A 312 -0.42 15.21 2.00
N VAL A 313 -1.36 14.28 1.82
CA VAL A 313 -1.04 12.93 1.34
C VAL A 313 -1.10 12.99 -0.19
N GLY A 314 0.07 12.99 -0.84
CA GLY A 314 0.20 13.15 -2.30
C GLY A 314 -0.08 11.87 -3.08
N GLU A 315 0.08 10.72 -2.42
CA GLU A 315 -0.18 9.40 -3.00
C GLU A 315 -0.43 8.37 -1.88
N ALA A 316 -1.47 7.55 -2.01
CA ALA A 316 -1.69 6.43 -1.11
C ALA A 316 -2.57 5.34 -1.73
N GLY A 317 -2.05 4.11 -1.81
CA GLY A 317 -2.79 2.94 -2.32
C GLY A 317 -2.81 1.76 -1.34
N GLY A 318 -2.42 1.98 -0.08
CA GLY A 318 -2.45 0.97 0.99
C GLY A 318 -1.34 -0.07 0.86
N ALA A 319 -1.45 -0.94 -0.14
CA ALA A 319 -0.44 -1.92 -0.51
C ALA A 319 0.34 -1.47 -1.76
N TYR A 320 1.67 -1.49 -1.68
CA TYR A 320 2.55 -1.09 -2.79
C TYR A 320 2.70 -2.21 -3.84
N ASN A 321 3.33 -1.90 -4.98
CA ASN A 321 3.41 -2.75 -6.17
C ASN A 321 2.01 -3.10 -6.72
N SER A 322 1.31 -2.06 -7.17
CA SER A 322 0.01 -2.12 -7.85
C SER A 322 -1.19 -2.65 -7.03
N GLY A 323 -1.07 -2.74 -5.70
CA GLY A 323 -2.13 -3.23 -4.82
C GLY A 323 -2.30 -4.76 -4.83
N GLY A 324 -3.10 -5.29 -3.90
CA GLY A 324 -3.41 -6.71 -3.78
C GLY A 324 -4.68 -7.10 -4.53
N LYS A 325 -4.55 -8.09 -5.41
CA LYS A 325 -5.66 -8.65 -6.20
C LYS A 325 -6.70 -9.33 -5.30
N ASN A 326 -7.99 -9.08 -5.57
CA ASN A 326 -9.13 -9.55 -4.79
C ASN A 326 -9.13 -9.00 -3.34
N VAL A 327 -8.50 -7.84 -3.12
CA VAL A 327 -8.43 -7.15 -1.82
C VAL A 327 -8.60 -5.64 -2.02
N GLN A 328 -7.66 -5.00 -2.72
CA GLN A 328 -7.67 -3.55 -2.98
C GLN A 328 -8.76 -3.11 -3.98
N ASP A 329 -9.30 -4.05 -4.77
CA ASP A 329 -10.40 -3.86 -5.71
C ASP A 329 -11.78 -4.16 -5.09
N ARG A 330 -11.84 -4.42 -3.77
CA ARG A 330 -13.01 -4.98 -3.06
C ARG A 330 -13.45 -4.11 -1.89
N PHE A 331 -14.67 -4.37 -1.39
CA PHE A 331 -15.28 -3.64 -0.27
C PHE A 331 -14.36 -3.58 0.98
N VAL A 332 -13.56 -4.62 1.23
CA VAL A 332 -12.64 -4.68 2.37
C VAL A 332 -11.61 -3.53 2.38
N ASP A 333 -11.16 -3.02 1.23
CA ASP A 333 -10.18 -1.92 1.21
C ASP A 333 -10.76 -0.61 1.78
N GLY A 334 -12.10 -0.47 1.78
CA GLY A 334 -12.80 0.65 2.40
C GLY A 334 -12.56 0.78 3.90
N PHE A 335 -12.33 -0.33 4.62
CA PHE A 335 -11.91 -0.28 6.03
C PHE A 335 -10.56 0.41 6.22
N TRP A 336 -9.62 0.22 5.28
CA TRP A 336 -8.35 0.95 5.29
C TRP A 336 -8.55 2.39 4.82
N TYR A 337 -9.19 2.61 3.67
CA TYR A 337 -9.24 3.92 3.02
C TYR A 337 -10.05 4.94 3.83
N LEU A 338 -11.25 4.60 4.31
CA LEU A 338 -12.06 5.48 5.18
C LEU A 338 -11.34 5.81 6.49
N ASP A 339 -10.63 4.85 7.05
CA ASP A 339 -9.84 5.04 8.28
C ASP A 339 -8.61 5.93 8.05
N GLN A 340 -7.95 5.81 6.89
CA GLN A 340 -6.88 6.75 6.51
C GLN A 340 -7.42 8.17 6.28
N LEU A 341 -8.56 8.33 5.64
CA LEU A 341 -9.21 9.63 5.45
C LEU A 341 -9.54 10.28 6.82
N GLY A 342 -10.12 9.52 7.75
CA GLY A 342 -10.42 9.94 9.12
C GLY A 342 -9.20 10.29 9.96
N MET A 343 -8.14 9.48 9.92
CA MET A 343 -6.90 9.77 10.63
C MET A 343 -6.14 10.95 10.02
N ALA A 344 -6.07 11.06 8.69
CA ALA A 344 -5.37 12.14 8.01
C ALA A 344 -6.05 13.50 8.26
N SER A 345 -7.40 13.57 8.16
CA SER A 345 -8.15 14.80 8.44
C SER A 345 -8.00 15.21 9.91
N SER A 346 -8.17 14.28 10.85
CA SER A 346 -8.04 14.51 12.30
C SER A 346 -6.62 14.91 12.73
N LEU A 347 -5.61 14.55 11.93
CA LEU A 347 -4.20 14.92 12.14
C LEU A 347 -3.75 16.06 11.21
N ASP A 348 -4.73 16.84 10.73
CA ASP A 348 -4.59 18.13 10.07
C ASP A 348 -3.93 18.12 8.68
N HIS A 349 -4.15 17.04 7.92
CA HIS A 349 -3.85 16.99 6.50
C HIS A 349 -4.94 17.68 5.68
N LYS A 350 -4.53 18.35 4.60
CA LYS A 350 -5.41 19.23 3.80
C LYS A 350 -6.00 18.52 2.58
N VAL A 351 -5.28 17.55 2.02
CA VAL A 351 -5.65 16.78 0.83
C VAL A 351 -5.18 15.33 1.03
N TYR A 352 -5.93 14.38 0.47
CA TYR A 352 -5.62 12.96 0.43
C TYR A 352 -5.84 12.40 -0.98
N CYS A 353 -4.74 12.11 -1.70
CA CYS A 353 -4.77 11.56 -3.05
C CYS A 353 -4.68 10.03 -3.05
N ARG A 354 -5.78 9.36 -3.44
CA ARG A 354 -5.83 7.91 -3.63
C ARG A 354 -5.07 7.51 -4.89
N GLN A 355 -4.09 6.61 -4.73
CA GLN A 355 -3.54 5.82 -5.82
C GLN A 355 -4.52 4.64 -6.09
N ALA A 356 -5.18 4.56 -7.23
CA ALA A 356 -5.25 5.53 -8.33
C ALA A 356 -6.72 5.77 -8.73
N LEU A 357 -7.00 6.76 -9.57
CA LEU A 357 -8.33 6.90 -10.17
C LEU A 357 -8.67 5.68 -11.04
N ILE A 358 -7.69 5.17 -11.79
CA ILE A 358 -7.77 3.96 -12.61
C ILE A 358 -6.38 3.35 -12.76
N GLY A 359 -6.29 2.02 -12.88
CA GLY A 359 -5.03 1.28 -12.95
C GLY A 359 -4.56 0.72 -11.60
N GLY A 360 -3.90 -0.43 -11.64
CA GLY A 360 -3.62 -1.24 -10.46
C GLY A 360 -4.87 -1.91 -9.90
N PHE A 361 -4.70 -2.80 -8.91
CA PHE A 361 -5.81 -3.38 -8.16
C PHE A 361 -6.43 -2.36 -7.18
N TYR A 362 -5.69 -1.31 -6.80
CA TYR A 362 -6.18 -0.22 -5.94
C TYR A 362 -6.94 0.89 -6.67
N GLY A 363 -7.20 0.75 -7.97
CA GLY A 363 -7.92 1.73 -8.77
C GLY A 363 -9.35 1.95 -8.27
N LEU A 364 -9.79 3.22 -8.16
CA LEU A 364 -11.19 3.56 -7.88
C LEU A 364 -12.11 3.07 -8.99
N LEU A 365 -11.63 3.06 -10.24
CA LEU A 365 -12.30 2.52 -11.41
C LEU A 365 -11.58 1.25 -11.90
N ASN A 366 -12.35 0.28 -12.38
CA ASN A 366 -11.84 -0.94 -12.99
C ASN A 366 -11.00 -0.63 -14.25
N THR A 367 -9.76 -1.12 -14.30
CA THR A 367 -8.80 -0.90 -15.40
C THR A 367 -9.33 -1.19 -16.81
N THR A 368 -10.24 -2.16 -16.96
CA THR A 368 -10.72 -2.62 -18.27
C THR A 368 -12.12 -2.12 -18.59
N THR A 369 -13.04 -2.11 -17.62
CA THR A 369 -14.46 -1.77 -17.85
C THR A 369 -14.81 -0.33 -17.49
N PHE A 370 -13.89 0.40 -16.83
CA PHE A 370 -14.12 1.73 -16.21
C PHE A 370 -15.22 1.78 -15.14
N VAL A 371 -15.92 0.66 -14.88
CA VAL A 371 -16.95 0.57 -13.84
C VAL A 371 -16.32 0.87 -12.47
N PRO A 372 -16.94 1.71 -11.62
CA PRO A 372 -16.37 2.01 -10.32
C PRO A 372 -16.37 0.82 -9.37
N ASN A 373 -15.24 0.62 -8.69
CA ASN A 373 -15.05 -0.36 -7.62
C ASN A 373 -15.68 0.16 -6.30
N PRO A 374 -15.90 -0.68 -5.26
CA PRO A 374 -16.56 -0.29 -4.02
C PRO A 374 -16.06 1.02 -3.37
N ASP A 375 -14.74 1.22 -3.39
CA ASP A 375 -14.06 2.37 -2.79
C ASP A 375 -14.37 3.71 -3.49
N TYR A 376 -14.75 3.68 -4.77
CA TYR A 376 -15.22 4.89 -5.45
C TYR A 376 -16.51 5.42 -4.80
N TYR A 377 -17.49 4.55 -4.59
CA TYR A 377 -18.80 4.94 -4.09
C TYR A 377 -18.77 5.30 -2.61
N GLY A 378 -18.36 4.34 -1.78
CA GLY A 378 -18.42 4.44 -0.33
C GLY A 378 -17.35 5.36 0.25
N SER A 379 -16.11 5.19 -0.19
CA SER A 379 -14.95 5.78 0.46
C SER A 379 -14.59 7.16 -0.12
N ALA A 380 -14.55 7.30 -1.45
CA ALA A 380 -14.24 8.57 -2.10
C ALA A 380 -15.46 9.48 -2.26
N LEU A 381 -16.53 9.00 -2.92
CA LEU A 381 -17.62 9.87 -3.39
C LEU A 381 -18.61 10.26 -2.28
N LEU A 382 -19.02 9.33 -1.40
CA LEU A 382 -19.85 9.68 -0.24
C LEU A 382 -19.11 10.57 0.75
N TRP A 383 -17.82 10.32 1.02
CA TRP A 383 -17.01 11.25 1.80
C TRP A 383 -17.02 12.65 1.18
N HIS A 384 -16.69 12.77 -0.12
CA HIS A 384 -16.65 14.07 -0.81
C HIS A 384 -18.00 14.79 -0.85
N ARG A 385 -19.13 14.06 -0.81
CA ARG A 385 -20.48 14.65 -0.79
C ARG A 385 -20.95 15.06 0.61
N LEU A 386 -20.53 14.36 1.67
CA LEU A 386 -21.11 14.51 3.02
C LEU A 386 -20.17 15.18 4.04
N MET A 387 -18.86 14.95 3.96
CA MET A 387 -17.87 15.44 4.93
C MET A 387 -17.38 16.84 4.53
N GLY A 388 -17.67 17.85 5.35
CA GLY A 388 -17.18 19.21 5.18
C GLY A 388 -15.76 19.40 5.73
N LYS A 389 -15.22 20.62 5.67
CA LYS A 389 -13.79 20.85 5.90
C LYS A 389 -13.36 21.06 7.35
N GLU A 390 -14.26 21.52 8.22
CA GLU A 390 -13.95 21.71 9.64
C GLU A 390 -14.10 20.35 10.36
N VAL A 391 -12.99 19.84 10.90
CA VAL A 391 -12.93 18.51 11.54
C VAL A 391 -13.26 18.65 13.03
N LEU A 392 -14.16 17.83 13.54
CA LEU A 392 -14.60 17.82 14.93
C LEU A 392 -14.06 16.58 15.66
N ALA A 393 -13.75 16.69 16.95
CA ALA A 393 -13.30 15.54 17.73
C ALA A 393 -14.46 14.63 18.10
N ALA A 394 -14.42 13.37 17.64
CA ALA A 394 -15.26 12.27 18.14
C ALA A 394 -14.46 11.40 19.12
N SER A 395 -15.11 10.89 20.16
CA SER A 395 -14.50 9.95 21.12
C SER A 395 -15.54 9.04 21.78
N HIS A 396 -15.15 7.79 22.07
CA HIS A 396 -15.92 6.83 22.85
C HIS A 396 -14.99 5.94 23.68
N ASP A 397 -15.51 5.41 24.79
CA ASP A 397 -14.80 4.46 25.66
C ASP A 397 -15.16 2.98 25.33
N GLY A 398 -15.94 2.76 24.27
CA GLY A 398 -16.31 1.42 23.77
C GLY A 398 -15.20 0.74 22.96
N SER A 399 -15.50 -0.48 22.49
CA SER A 399 -14.57 -1.37 21.77
C SER A 399 -13.80 -0.67 20.63
N PRO A 400 -12.47 -0.88 20.49
CA PRO A 400 -11.65 -0.30 19.42
C PRO A 400 -11.96 -0.86 18.03
N LYS A 401 -12.86 -1.86 17.93
CA LYS A 401 -13.44 -2.30 16.66
C LYS A 401 -14.47 -1.34 16.09
N LEU A 402 -15.03 -0.44 16.91
CA LEU A 402 -15.76 0.72 16.42
C LEU A 402 -14.74 1.87 16.25
N ARG A 403 -14.79 2.57 15.11
CA ARG A 403 -14.07 3.84 14.91
C ARG A 403 -15.05 4.92 14.49
N ALA A 404 -14.82 6.16 14.92
CA ALA A 404 -15.73 7.28 14.73
C ALA A 404 -14.98 8.55 14.30
N TYR A 405 -15.41 9.19 13.21
CA TYR A 405 -14.82 10.42 12.67
C TYR A 405 -15.90 11.45 12.35
N SER A 406 -15.80 12.66 12.90
CA SER A 406 -16.83 13.70 12.77
C SER A 406 -16.32 14.96 12.09
N HIS A 407 -17.11 15.52 11.18
CA HIS A 407 -16.85 16.77 10.48
C HIS A 407 -18.12 17.65 10.52
N CYS A 408 -17.99 18.95 10.35
CA CYS A 408 -19.15 19.76 9.95
C CYS A 408 -19.67 19.27 8.58
N SER A 409 -20.99 19.31 8.35
CA SER A 409 -21.55 18.79 7.09
C SER A 409 -21.17 19.64 5.87
N LYS A 410 -20.90 19.00 4.73
CA LYS A 410 -20.53 19.73 3.50
C LYS A 410 -21.73 20.48 2.94
N ASN A 411 -21.54 21.77 2.64
CA ASN A 411 -22.52 22.68 2.01
C ASN A 411 -23.90 22.77 2.71
N LYS A 412 -24.02 22.29 3.96
CA LYS A 412 -25.25 22.26 4.76
C LYS A 412 -24.93 22.57 6.22
N PRO A 413 -25.79 23.26 7.00
CA PRO A 413 -25.62 23.35 8.44
C PRO A 413 -25.87 21.96 9.06
N GLY A 414 -24.95 21.49 9.90
CA GLY A 414 -25.05 20.18 10.55
C GLY A 414 -23.71 19.56 10.92
N ILE A 415 -23.77 18.33 11.42
CA ILE A 415 -22.62 17.47 11.69
C ILE A 415 -22.78 16.19 10.88
N THR A 416 -21.72 15.81 10.15
CA THR A 416 -21.59 14.50 9.53
C THR A 416 -20.68 13.63 10.39
N LEU A 417 -21.12 12.41 10.70
CA LEU A 417 -20.34 11.40 11.41
C LEU A 417 -20.16 10.18 10.51
N LEU A 418 -18.94 9.68 10.42
CA LEU A 418 -18.61 8.36 9.89
C LEU A 418 -18.40 7.40 11.06
N LEU A 419 -18.99 6.22 10.96
CA LEU A 419 -18.78 5.08 11.85
C LEU A 419 -18.27 3.89 11.03
N ILE A 420 -17.24 3.20 11.53
CA ILE A 420 -16.65 2.01 10.90
C ILE A 420 -16.63 0.86 11.92
N ASN A 421 -17.14 -0.32 11.55
CA ASN A 421 -17.19 -1.50 12.41
C ASN A 421 -16.32 -2.64 11.88
N PHE A 422 -15.17 -2.85 12.52
CA PHE A 422 -14.20 -3.92 12.28
C PHE A 422 -14.55 -5.23 13.02
N SER A 423 -15.79 -5.39 13.51
CA SER A 423 -16.26 -6.64 14.11
C SER A 423 -17.15 -7.40 13.13
N ASN A 424 -16.73 -8.62 12.79
CA ASN A 424 -17.47 -9.56 11.95
C ASN A 424 -18.69 -10.23 12.63
N SER A 425 -18.97 -9.88 13.89
CA SER A 425 -19.97 -10.56 14.73
C SER A 425 -20.65 -9.66 15.79
N THR A 426 -20.33 -8.37 15.83
CA THR A 426 -20.94 -7.40 16.78
C THR A 426 -21.73 -6.34 16.03
N PHE A 427 -23.00 -6.15 16.38
CA PHE A 427 -23.76 -4.93 16.06
C PHE A 427 -23.45 -3.86 17.11
N PHE A 428 -23.15 -2.64 16.68
CA PHE A 428 -22.98 -1.50 17.58
C PHE A 428 -24.22 -0.60 17.55
N HIS A 429 -24.84 -0.40 18.71
CA HIS A 429 -25.94 0.55 18.90
C HIS A 429 -25.39 1.87 19.45
N VAL A 430 -25.14 2.81 18.55
CA VAL A 430 -24.35 4.02 18.82
C VAL A 430 -25.25 5.20 19.20
N VAL A 431 -25.10 5.70 20.43
CA VAL A 431 -25.83 6.86 20.96
C VAL A 431 -24.95 8.12 20.84
N ILE A 432 -25.38 9.07 20.00
CA ILE A 432 -24.54 10.21 19.57
C ILE A 432 -24.88 11.46 20.38
N SER A 433 -23.93 11.84 21.23
CA SER A 433 -23.97 13.01 22.12
C SER A 433 -23.09 14.13 21.56
N VAL A 434 -23.55 15.39 21.58
CA VAL A 434 -22.79 16.55 21.07
C VAL A 434 -22.60 17.55 22.21
N TYR A 435 -21.38 18.05 22.40
CA TYR A 435 -21.03 18.95 23.50
C TYR A 435 -20.31 20.22 23.00
N PRO A 436 -20.74 21.43 23.41
CA PRO A 436 -21.98 21.74 24.11
C PRO A 436 -23.20 21.44 23.22
N PHE A 437 -24.31 21.07 23.85
CA PHE A 437 -25.54 20.74 23.14
C PHE A 437 -26.43 21.98 22.95
N GLN A 438 -26.59 22.45 21.72
CA GLN A 438 -27.54 23.50 21.39
C GLN A 438 -28.81 22.91 20.76
N LYS A 439 -29.83 22.66 21.59
CA LYS A 439 -31.14 22.14 21.16
C LYS A 439 -31.89 23.23 20.37
N LEU A 440 -32.11 23.03 19.08
CA LEU A 440 -33.18 23.73 18.36
C LEU A 440 -34.51 22.97 18.54
N SER A 441 -35.58 23.74 18.77
CA SER A 441 -37.03 23.42 18.72
C SER A 441 -37.50 21.96 18.65
N GLU A 442 -38.49 21.63 19.49
CA GLU A 442 -39.09 20.30 19.67
C GLU A 442 -40.01 19.88 18.52
N ARG A 443 -39.41 19.59 17.35
CA ARG A 443 -40.07 18.85 16.26
C ARG A 443 -39.30 17.55 15.99
N THR A 444 -39.97 16.60 15.36
CA THR A 444 -39.44 15.30 14.92
C THR A 444 -38.32 15.51 13.91
N SER A 445 -37.09 15.66 14.39
CA SER A 445 -35.91 15.76 13.54
C SER A 445 -35.53 14.39 12.98
N GLN A 446 -35.28 14.36 11.68
CA GLN A 446 -34.73 13.20 11.00
C GLN A 446 -33.26 13.46 10.61
N ARG A 447 -32.41 12.47 10.88
CA ARG A 447 -31.05 12.37 10.34
C ARG A 447 -31.06 11.57 9.04
N GLU A 448 -30.09 11.84 8.17
CA GLU A 448 -29.83 11.06 6.95
C GLU A 448 -28.81 9.95 7.29
N GLU A 449 -29.10 8.68 7.00
CA GLU A 449 -28.13 7.57 7.15
C GLU A 449 -27.81 6.89 5.81
N TYR A 450 -26.53 6.54 5.65
CA TYR A 450 -25.98 5.85 4.49
C TYR A 450 -25.20 4.62 4.97
N HIS A 451 -25.91 3.50 5.10
CA HIS A 451 -25.33 2.22 5.50
C HIS A 451 -24.67 1.53 4.30
N LEU A 452 -23.39 1.21 4.41
CA LEU A 452 -22.61 0.61 3.34
C LEU A 452 -22.15 -0.78 3.76
N THR A 453 -22.57 -1.79 2.99
CA THR A 453 -22.30 -3.21 3.27
C THR A 453 -21.83 -3.94 2.02
N ALA A 454 -21.03 -4.99 2.21
CA ALA A 454 -20.66 -5.90 1.13
C ALA A 454 -21.83 -6.82 0.76
N LYS A 455 -21.92 -7.20 -0.52
CA LYS A 455 -22.95 -8.15 -0.98
C LYS A 455 -22.87 -9.47 -0.22
N ASN A 456 -24.02 -9.89 0.32
CA ASN A 456 -24.17 -11.09 1.16
C ASN A 456 -23.25 -11.11 2.42
N GLY A 457 -22.73 -9.96 2.86
CA GLY A 457 -21.74 -9.87 3.95
C GLY A 457 -20.32 -10.33 3.57
N TYR A 458 -20.06 -10.64 2.30
CA TYR A 458 -18.75 -11.10 1.85
C TYR A 458 -17.81 -9.92 1.58
N ILE A 459 -16.97 -9.55 2.54
CA ILE A 459 -16.10 -8.36 2.49
C ILE A 459 -15.16 -8.27 1.26
N GLN A 460 -14.84 -9.39 0.61
CA GLN A 460 -14.07 -9.40 -0.66
C GLN A 460 -14.96 -9.33 -1.91
N SER A 461 -16.22 -8.88 -1.78
CA SER A 461 -17.07 -8.56 -2.93
C SER A 461 -16.63 -7.25 -3.61
N ASP A 462 -16.79 -7.22 -4.93
CA ASP A 462 -16.75 -6.05 -5.81
C ASP A 462 -18.09 -5.29 -5.85
N GLU A 463 -19.15 -5.81 -5.23
CA GLU A 463 -20.45 -5.14 -5.12
C GLU A 463 -20.66 -4.57 -3.71
N VAL A 464 -20.82 -3.24 -3.64
CA VAL A 464 -21.23 -2.50 -2.44
C VAL A 464 -22.72 -2.17 -2.50
N LEU A 465 -23.40 -2.33 -1.37
CA LEU A 465 -24.81 -1.97 -1.20
C LEU A 465 -24.89 -0.71 -0.34
N LEU A 466 -25.69 0.26 -0.78
CA LEU A 466 -26.13 1.40 0.02
C LEU A 466 -27.54 1.14 0.52
N ASN A 467 -27.75 1.16 1.84
CA ASN A 467 -29.06 0.98 2.48
C ASN A 467 -29.78 -0.30 1.98
N GLY A 468 -29.02 -1.36 1.69
CA GLY A 468 -29.51 -2.64 1.16
C GLY A 468 -29.69 -2.72 -0.37
N THR A 469 -29.43 -1.63 -1.11
CA THR A 469 -29.54 -1.58 -2.58
C THR A 469 -28.15 -1.56 -3.23
N PRO A 470 -27.82 -2.46 -4.18
CA PRO A 470 -26.53 -2.45 -4.88
C PRO A 470 -26.27 -1.13 -5.62
N LEU A 471 -25.08 -0.54 -5.44
CA LEU A 471 -24.66 0.62 -6.23
C LEU A 471 -24.06 0.17 -7.56
N GLN A 472 -24.82 0.36 -8.62
CA GLN A 472 -24.45 0.03 -9.99
C GLN A 472 -24.70 1.24 -10.91
N LEU A 473 -23.98 1.31 -12.04
CA LEU A 473 -24.18 2.37 -13.03
C LEU A 473 -25.60 2.33 -13.60
N THR A 474 -26.14 3.48 -13.99
CA THR A 474 -27.42 3.55 -14.70
C THR A 474 -27.31 2.90 -16.09
N ASN A 475 -28.45 2.60 -16.73
CA ASN A 475 -28.50 2.18 -18.14
C ASN A 475 -27.85 3.20 -19.11
N SER A 476 -27.68 4.45 -18.67
CA SER A 476 -26.98 5.51 -19.41
C SER A 476 -25.49 5.61 -19.07
N SER A 477 -24.93 4.70 -18.28
CA SER A 477 -23.55 4.71 -17.78
C SER A 477 -23.20 5.89 -16.87
N ASP A 478 -24.20 6.43 -16.17
CA ASP A 478 -24.01 7.50 -15.18
C ASP A 478 -23.90 6.92 -13.76
N ILE A 479 -23.27 7.67 -12.86
CA ILE A 479 -23.15 7.30 -11.44
C ILE A 479 -24.54 7.37 -10.79
N PRO A 480 -25.00 6.33 -10.06
CA PRO A 480 -26.32 6.31 -9.45
C PRO A 480 -26.53 7.42 -8.42
N LEU A 481 -27.81 7.75 -8.18
CA LEU A 481 -28.21 8.50 -6.99
C LEU A 481 -27.88 7.66 -5.75
N MET A 482 -27.32 8.33 -4.74
CA MET A 482 -26.98 7.72 -3.46
C MET A 482 -27.85 8.38 -2.41
N GLU A 483 -29.00 7.77 -2.12
CA GLU A 483 -30.03 8.34 -1.27
C GLU A 483 -29.95 7.79 0.17
N PRO A 484 -30.17 8.64 1.19
CA PRO A 484 -30.19 8.21 2.58
C PRO A 484 -31.53 7.58 2.96
N ILE A 485 -31.51 6.73 4.00
CA ILE A 485 -32.71 6.50 4.80
C ILE A 485 -32.87 7.64 5.82
N LEU A 486 -34.13 7.99 6.14
CA LEU A 486 -34.45 9.03 7.12
C LEU A 486 -34.86 8.38 8.44
N VAL A 487 -34.10 8.66 9.50
CA VAL A 487 -34.24 8.03 10.83
C VAL A 487 -34.39 9.11 11.89
N ASP A 488 -35.15 8.87 12.96
CA ASP A 488 -35.29 9.80 14.09
C ASP A 488 -33.92 10.18 14.70
N SER A 489 -33.69 11.47 14.97
CA SER A 489 -32.41 12.03 15.47
C SER A 489 -31.93 11.51 16.84
N TYR A 490 -32.79 10.88 17.64
CA TYR A 490 -32.54 10.49 19.03
C TYR A 490 -32.42 8.98 19.23
N SER A 491 -32.98 8.17 18.33
CA SER A 491 -32.73 6.72 18.28
C SER A 491 -31.23 6.37 18.19
N PRO A 492 -30.76 5.20 18.66
CA PRO A 492 -29.40 4.75 18.39
C PRO A 492 -29.16 4.55 16.88
N VAL A 493 -27.93 4.78 16.39
CA VAL A 493 -27.50 4.32 15.06
C VAL A 493 -27.13 2.85 15.19
N CYS A 494 -27.70 1.98 14.34
CA CYS A 494 -27.31 0.57 14.31
C CYS A 494 -26.22 0.36 13.26
N VAL A 495 -24.99 0.04 13.68
CA VAL A 495 -23.87 -0.25 12.79
C VAL A 495 -23.71 -1.77 12.72
N ALA A 496 -23.96 -2.34 11.54
CA ALA A 496 -23.90 -3.79 11.31
C ALA A 496 -22.45 -4.33 11.37
N PRO A 497 -22.25 -5.64 11.61
CA PRO A 497 -20.95 -6.30 11.48
C PRO A 497 -20.31 -6.05 10.11
N ASP A 498 -18.98 -5.93 10.08
CA ASP A 498 -18.17 -5.64 8.87
C ASP A 498 -18.84 -4.61 7.93
N SER A 499 -19.15 -3.43 8.46
CA SER A 499 -19.80 -2.34 7.73
C SER A 499 -19.29 -0.95 8.11
N PHE A 500 -19.68 0.05 7.31
CA PHE A 500 -19.46 1.46 7.63
C PHE A 500 -20.70 2.30 7.30
N VAL A 501 -20.92 3.37 8.06
CA VAL A 501 -22.14 4.18 8.02
C VAL A 501 -21.80 5.66 8.09
N PHE A 502 -22.28 6.45 7.13
CA PHE A 502 -22.32 7.91 7.27
C PHE A 502 -23.66 8.36 7.83
N VAL A 503 -23.64 9.31 8.76
CA VAL A 503 -24.83 9.84 9.44
C VAL A 503 -24.78 11.38 9.42
N VAL A 504 -25.81 12.04 8.92
CA VAL A 504 -25.88 13.51 8.82
C VAL A 504 -26.98 14.07 9.71
N PHE A 505 -26.60 14.87 10.70
CA PHE A 505 -27.51 15.57 11.60
C PHE A 505 -27.69 17.03 11.16
N LYS A 506 -28.88 17.39 10.68
CA LYS A 506 -29.26 18.76 10.26
C LYS A 506 -29.66 19.66 11.44
N ASP A 507 -30.08 19.02 12.53
CA ASP A 507 -30.53 19.59 13.81
C ASP A 507 -29.36 19.86 14.77
N LYS A 508 -28.44 18.90 14.92
CA LYS A 508 -27.31 19.00 15.85
C LYS A 508 -26.25 19.94 15.30
N ARG A 509 -26.36 21.23 15.66
CA ARG A 509 -25.40 22.27 15.29
C ARG A 509 -24.28 22.37 16.32
N ALA A 510 -23.05 22.05 15.90
CA ALA A 510 -21.83 22.42 16.61
C ALA A 510 -21.50 23.90 16.36
N PHE A 511 -20.99 24.61 17.38
CA PHE A 511 -20.61 26.03 17.30
C PHE A 511 -19.57 26.27 16.19
N ALA A 512 -18.58 25.40 16.07
CA ALA A 512 -17.59 25.42 14.99
C ALA A 512 -18.22 25.50 13.58
N CYS A 513 -19.35 24.83 13.36
CA CYS A 513 -20.05 24.77 12.08
C CYS A 513 -20.92 26.00 11.77
N LEU A 514 -21.20 26.86 12.75
CA LEU A 514 -22.05 28.06 12.56
C LEU A 514 -21.35 29.17 11.77
N THR A 515 -20.01 29.14 11.71
CA THR A 515 -19.15 30.16 11.11
C THR A 515 -19.42 30.43 9.63
N HIS A 516 -20.04 29.49 8.91
CA HIS A 516 -20.35 29.58 7.49
C HIS A 516 -21.47 30.57 7.11
N ASN A 517 -22.35 30.97 8.05
CA ASN A 517 -23.55 31.77 7.74
C ASN A 517 -23.44 33.27 8.02
N CYS A 518 -22.24 33.78 8.38
CA CYS A 518 -22.05 35.22 8.60
C CYS A 518 -21.89 35.98 7.27
N PHE A 519 -22.96 35.99 6.45
CA PHE A 519 -23.08 36.97 5.38
C PHE A 519 -23.04 38.37 5.97
N ARG A 520 -22.30 39.27 5.31
CA ARG A 520 -21.89 40.58 5.83
C ARG A 520 -23.05 41.58 5.84
N VAL A 521 -24.01 41.39 6.75
CA VAL A 521 -25.06 42.37 7.06
C VAL A 521 -24.36 43.65 7.52
N ARG A 522 -24.33 44.67 6.64
CA ARG A 522 -23.99 46.03 7.05
C ARG A 522 -25.09 46.49 8.00
N PHE A 523 -24.74 46.82 9.24
CA PHE A 523 -25.56 47.66 10.09
C PHE A 523 -25.54 49.09 9.54
N SER A 524 -26.32 49.33 8.48
CA SER A 524 -26.58 50.66 7.93
C SER A 524 -27.79 51.26 8.65
N GLY A 525 -27.56 51.93 9.77
CA GLY A 525 -28.60 52.60 10.52
C GLY A 525 -28.34 52.68 12.02
N PHE A 526 -27.54 53.65 12.44
CA PHE A 526 -27.95 54.63 13.45
C PHE A 526 -27.17 55.94 13.21
N GLY A 527 -27.70 57.06 13.72
CA GLY A 527 -27.41 58.40 13.22
C GLY A 527 -25.97 58.90 13.39
N GLN A 528 -25.62 59.91 12.58
CA GLN A 528 -24.54 60.84 12.91
C GLN A 528 -24.94 61.67 14.13
N ASP A 529 -23.96 62.10 14.92
CA ASP A 529 -23.96 63.48 15.41
C ASP A 529 -22.53 64.04 15.49
N LYS A 530 -22.39 65.36 15.60
CA LYS A 530 -21.16 66.09 15.22
C LYS A 530 -20.30 66.59 16.40
N ASN A 531 -18.99 66.70 16.14
CA ASN A 531 -18.08 67.84 16.38
C ASN A 531 -16.64 67.30 16.44
N GLU A 532 -15.73 67.66 15.51
CA GLU A 532 -14.97 68.92 15.40
C GLU A 532 -13.86 69.08 16.45
N GLY A 533 -12.60 69.25 16.00
CA GLY A 533 -11.45 69.55 16.87
C GLY A 533 -10.08 69.04 16.37
N SER A 534 -9.21 69.98 15.99
CA SER A 534 -7.73 69.88 15.76
C SER A 534 -6.96 68.79 16.54
N GLY A 535 -5.88 68.17 16.05
CA GLY A 535 -5.10 68.35 14.79
C GLY A 535 -3.57 68.21 15.02
N SER A 536 -2.79 67.85 13.97
CA SER A 536 -1.29 67.78 13.95
C SER A 536 -0.63 66.64 14.78
N SER A 537 0.53 66.03 14.47
CA SER A 537 1.29 65.79 13.21
C SER A 537 2.49 64.83 13.46
N LYS A 538 2.83 64.00 12.45
CA LYS A 538 4.13 63.29 12.18
C LYS A 538 4.74 62.26 13.17
N ASP A 539 5.00 61.08 12.59
CA ASP A 539 6.28 60.33 12.51
C ASP A 539 7.32 60.37 13.65
N LEU A 540 7.75 59.17 14.09
CA LEU A 540 9.13 58.69 13.84
C LEU A 540 9.29 57.17 14.08
N THR A 541 10.45 56.62 13.72
CA THR A 541 10.65 55.19 13.39
C THR A 541 11.93 54.61 14.01
N ILE A 542 12.05 53.27 14.05
CA ILE A 542 13.25 52.44 14.37
C ILE A 542 13.84 52.60 15.81
N PRO A 543 14.72 51.69 16.31
CA PRO A 543 15.42 50.57 15.65
C PRO A 543 15.29 49.18 16.31
N ALA A 544 15.80 48.16 15.62
CA ALA A 544 16.17 46.86 16.19
C ALA A 544 17.65 46.86 16.64
N GLN A 545 18.03 45.98 17.57
CA GLN A 545 19.43 45.79 18.00
C GLN A 545 19.89 44.33 17.96
N LYS A 546 21.22 44.14 17.91
CA LYS A 546 21.94 42.86 17.82
C LYS A 546 22.70 42.57 19.12
N THR A 547 22.87 41.29 19.44
CA THR A 547 24.06 40.71 20.07
C THR A 547 24.06 39.22 19.69
N VAL A 548 25.05 38.63 18.98
CA VAL A 548 26.52 38.58 19.12
C VAL A 548 26.98 37.51 20.12
N THR A 549 28.03 36.78 19.71
CA THR A 549 28.48 35.49 20.25
C THR A 549 29.33 35.58 21.51
N PHE A 550 29.34 34.51 22.30
CA PHE A 550 30.46 34.17 23.19
C PHE A 550 30.98 32.75 22.91
N LYS A 551 32.26 32.48 23.18
CA LYS A 551 32.95 31.25 22.71
C LYS A 551 33.96 30.73 23.72
N ASP A 552 34.14 29.40 23.71
CA ASP A 552 35.25 28.61 24.29
C ASP A 552 35.64 28.81 25.77
N ARG A 553 35.36 27.77 26.58
CA ARG A 553 36.44 27.04 27.28
C ARG A 553 36.20 25.52 27.14
N LYS A 554 37.29 24.76 27.01
CA LYS A 554 37.34 23.30 26.76
C LYS A 554 38.07 22.58 27.89
N LYS A 555 37.97 21.23 27.87
CA LYS A 555 38.67 20.23 28.73
C LYS A 555 38.16 20.20 30.17
N ASP A 556 38.03 19.06 30.85
CA ASP A 556 38.12 17.61 30.48
C ASP A 556 37.39 16.80 31.60
N GLN A 557 37.12 15.48 31.56
CA GLN A 557 37.57 14.37 30.70
C GLN A 557 36.42 13.41 30.30
N ASN A 558 36.73 12.55 29.31
CA ASN A 558 36.25 11.17 29.13
C ASN A 558 35.71 10.42 30.38
N TRP A 559 34.49 9.87 30.32
CA TRP A 559 34.21 8.57 30.99
C TRP A 559 33.13 7.65 30.36
N PHE A 560 32.17 8.17 29.58
CA PHE A 560 31.13 7.35 28.91
C PHE A 560 31.26 7.26 27.38
N ARG A 561 32.39 6.75 26.88
CA ARG A 561 32.53 6.32 25.47
C ARG A 561 33.32 5.02 25.31
N ARG A 562 33.01 4.01 26.13
CA ARG A 562 33.68 2.68 26.06
C ARG A 562 32.80 1.45 26.37
N GLN A 563 31.50 1.56 26.15
CA GLN A 563 30.53 0.48 25.88
C GLN A 563 29.47 1.12 24.96
N PHE A 564 29.05 0.56 23.82
CA PHE A 564 29.22 -0.79 23.32
C PHE A 564 30.01 -0.81 21.98
N SER A 565 30.99 -1.71 21.89
CA SER A 565 31.47 -2.25 20.62
C SER A 565 31.96 -3.66 20.87
N LYS A 566 31.22 -4.65 20.38
CA LYS A 566 31.61 -6.07 20.31
C LYS A 566 30.77 -6.72 19.22
N GLN A 567 31.36 -7.60 18.41
CA GLN A 567 30.72 -8.14 17.20
C GLN A 567 29.31 -8.69 17.45
N MET A 568 28.38 -8.37 16.55
CA MET A 568 27.39 -9.36 16.12
C MET A 568 28.07 -10.19 15.03
N ASN A 569 28.26 -11.48 15.29
CA ASN A 569 28.67 -12.43 14.26
C ASN A 569 27.51 -12.70 13.29
N GLN A 570 27.83 -13.26 12.14
CA GLN A 570 26.84 -13.82 11.21
C GLN A 570 26.32 -15.15 11.77
N ASP A 571 25.00 -15.30 11.85
CA ASP A 571 24.32 -16.59 12.04
C ASP A 571 23.31 -16.80 10.88
N ASN A 572 23.84 -16.89 9.66
CA ASN A 572 23.16 -17.64 8.60
C ASN A 572 23.67 -19.08 8.71
N ASP A 573 22.79 -20.02 9.10
CA ASP A 573 22.53 -21.26 8.36
C ASP A 573 21.68 -22.24 9.20
N SER A 574 20.50 -22.59 8.67
CA SER A 574 19.65 -23.67 9.19
C SER A 574 18.61 -24.17 8.19
N ASN A 575 18.32 -23.45 7.10
CA ASN A 575 17.24 -23.78 6.16
C ASN A 575 17.58 -24.91 5.18
N ASP A 576 18.86 -25.19 4.90
CA ASP A 576 19.22 -26.16 3.86
C ASP A 576 19.07 -27.63 4.31
N ILE A 577 19.08 -27.92 5.61
CA ILE A 577 18.83 -29.29 6.12
C ILE A 577 17.37 -29.71 5.89
N ASP A 578 16.41 -28.84 6.22
CA ASP A 578 14.98 -29.11 5.96
C ASP A 578 14.69 -29.14 4.45
N ARG A 579 15.38 -28.31 3.65
CA ARG A 579 15.21 -28.29 2.19
C ARG A 579 15.79 -29.55 1.54
N ALA A 580 16.96 -30.01 1.97
CA ALA A 580 17.54 -31.29 1.55
C ALA A 580 16.66 -32.48 1.97
N THR A 581 16.09 -32.44 3.18
CA THR A 581 15.18 -33.49 3.68
C THR A 581 13.88 -33.55 2.86
N ALA A 582 13.31 -32.39 2.49
CA ALA A 582 12.14 -32.33 1.62
C ALA A 582 12.45 -32.82 0.18
N VAL A 583 13.62 -32.48 -0.37
CA VAL A 583 14.06 -32.98 -1.69
C VAL A 583 14.32 -34.50 -1.65
N ALA A 584 14.92 -35.01 -0.57
CA ALA A 584 15.12 -36.45 -0.38
C ALA A 584 13.79 -37.22 -0.25
N ALA A 585 12.81 -36.68 0.49
CA ALA A 585 11.48 -37.26 0.59
C ALA A 585 10.73 -37.27 -0.75
N ALA A 586 10.83 -36.19 -1.54
CA ALA A 586 10.27 -36.12 -2.89
C ALA A 586 10.97 -37.09 -3.86
N ALA A 587 12.30 -37.19 -3.80
CA ALA A 587 13.07 -38.15 -4.61
C ALA A 587 12.72 -39.60 -4.26
N TYR A 588 12.53 -39.92 -2.97
CA TYR A 588 12.11 -41.23 -2.50
C TYR A 588 10.70 -41.59 -2.99
N ALA A 589 9.74 -40.66 -2.89
CA ALA A 589 8.40 -40.85 -3.45
C ALA A 589 8.41 -41.09 -4.97
N ILE A 590 9.29 -40.38 -5.70
CA ILE A 590 9.48 -40.56 -7.15
C ILE A 590 10.19 -41.89 -7.49
N SER A 591 11.05 -42.43 -6.63
CA SER A 591 11.62 -43.77 -6.82
C SER A 591 10.64 -44.89 -6.47
N SER A 592 9.85 -44.76 -5.41
CA SER A 592 8.83 -45.77 -5.06
C SER A 592 7.72 -45.90 -6.12
N LEU A 593 7.51 -44.86 -6.93
CA LEU A 593 6.63 -44.90 -8.11
C LEU A 593 7.27 -45.57 -9.35
N LYS A 594 8.55 -45.95 -9.31
CA LYS A 594 9.23 -46.73 -10.38
C LYS A 594 9.26 -48.23 -10.11
N ASP A 595 9.19 -48.66 -8.86
CA ASP A 595 9.30 -50.08 -8.48
C ASP A 595 7.98 -50.87 -8.65
N LEU A 596 6.92 -50.21 -9.14
CA LEU A 596 5.67 -50.84 -9.59
C LEU A 596 5.59 -50.80 -11.12
N GLY A 597 6.29 -51.73 -11.77
CA GLY A 597 6.51 -51.72 -13.22
C GLY A 597 5.28 -52.09 -14.06
N LEU A 598 4.66 -51.08 -14.68
CA LEU A 598 3.86 -51.21 -15.90
C LEU A 598 4.38 -50.23 -16.97
N PRO A 599 4.31 -50.56 -18.28
CA PRO A 599 5.27 -50.07 -19.26
C PRO A 599 4.92 -48.71 -19.87
N TYR A 600 5.94 -47.85 -20.01
CA TYR A 600 5.89 -46.62 -20.79
C TYR A 600 6.80 -46.75 -22.02
N GLN A 601 6.22 -47.05 -23.19
CA GLN A 601 6.95 -46.91 -24.45
C GLN A 601 7.05 -45.43 -24.83
N ARG A 602 8.21 -45.05 -25.38
CA ARG A 602 8.47 -43.70 -25.89
C ARG A 602 7.70 -43.48 -27.19
N GLU A 603 7.41 -42.22 -27.49
CA GLU A 603 7.89 -41.67 -28.76
C GLU A 603 8.18 -40.16 -28.64
N GLN A 604 8.97 -39.63 -29.58
CA GLN A 604 9.33 -38.21 -29.66
C GLN A 604 8.57 -37.54 -30.82
N PRO A 605 8.40 -36.21 -30.82
CA PRO A 605 7.63 -35.51 -31.84
C PRO A 605 8.45 -35.24 -33.10
N GLU A 606 7.90 -35.52 -34.29
CA GLU A 606 8.09 -34.64 -35.47
C GLU A 606 7.06 -34.87 -36.61
N THR A 607 6.91 -33.83 -37.44
CA THR A 607 6.35 -33.82 -38.82
C THR A 607 5.00 -34.49 -39.15
N SER A 608 3.94 -33.66 -39.15
CA SER A 608 3.05 -33.34 -40.30
C SER A 608 2.59 -34.38 -41.37
N LYS A 609 1.31 -34.22 -41.79
CA LYS A 609 0.67 -34.50 -43.11
C LYS A 609 -0.13 -35.80 -43.37
N ILE A 610 -1.45 -35.59 -43.52
CA ILE A 610 -2.29 -35.93 -44.70
C ILE A 610 -2.84 -37.37 -44.90
N SER A 611 -4.11 -37.37 -45.36
CA SER A 611 -4.86 -38.42 -46.11
C SER A 611 -5.56 -39.54 -45.34
N SER A 612 -6.90 -39.54 -45.45
CA SER A 612 -7.77 -40.70 -45.24
C SER A 612 -8.68 -40.94 -46.45
N LYS A 613 -8.88 -42.23 -46.78
CA LYS A 613 -9.94 -42.80 -47.64
C LYS A 613 -10.26 -44.20 -47.05
N GLY A 614 -11.50 -44.67 -46.94
CA GLY A 614 -12.80 -44.03 -47.15
C GLY A 614 -13.90 -45.07 -47.51
N LYS A 615 -15.17 -44.77 -47.18
CA LYS A 615 -16.39 -45.63 -47.31
C LYS A 615 -16.47 -46.80 -46.29
N LYS A 616 -17.63 -47.33 -45.89
CA LYS A 616 -19.09 -46.95 -45.84
C LYS A 616 -19.74 -48.03 -44.92
N GLU A 617 -20.85 -47.86 -44.19
CA GLU A 617 -21.78 -46.74 -43.88
C GLU A 617 -22.09 -46.83 -42.35
N SER A 618 -23.25 -46.61 -41.68
CA SER A 618 -24.62 -46.13 -42.00
C SER A 618 -25.25 -45.37 -40.83
N THR A 619 -25.74 -44.15 -41.12
CA THR A 619 -27.08 -43.57 -40.86
C THR A 619 -27.95 -44.13 -39.71
N LEU A 620 -28.59 -43.31 -38.84
CA LEU A 620 -29.12 -41.92 -38.92
C LEU A 620 -28.84 -41.15 -37.58
N SER A 621 -28.20 -39.96 -37.56
CA SER A 621 -28.72 -38.57 -37.71
C SER A 621 -29.53 -38.04 -36.49
N ILE A 622 -29.46 -36.79 -35.98
CA ILE A 622 -28.98 -35.45 -36.42
C ILE A 622 -28.36 -34.77 -35.16
N GLN A 623 -27.31 -33.91 -35.07
CA GLN A 623 -26.47 -33.05 -35.95
C GLN A 623 -26.68 -31.51 -35.86
N GLU A 624 -25.82 -30.83 -35.08
CA GLU A 624 -25.19 -29.54 -35.50
C GLU A 624 -24.10 -29.83 -36.60
N PRO A 625 -23.10 -28.97 -36.96
CA PRO A 625 -22.85 -27.53 -36.76
C PRO A 625 -22.31 -26.77 -38.02
N GLY A 626 -21.98 -25.48 -37.86
CA GLY A 626 -20.59 -24.98 -38.09
C GLY A 626 -19.96 -24.77 -39.48
N ARG A 627 -19.83 -23.48 -39.84
CA ARG A 627 -18.57 -22.76 -40.22
C ARG A 627 -17.92 -22.88 -41.63
N ALA A 628 -17.39 -21.72 -42.07
CA ALA A 628 -16.30 -21.48 -43.04
C ALA A 628 -16.62 -21.26 -44.54
N SER A 629 -15.72 -20.55 -45.23
CA SER A 629 -15.97 -19.79 -46.46
C SER A 629 -15.25 -20.33 -47.70
N LYS A 630 -15.82 -20.09 -48.89
CA LYS A 630 -15.09 -19.88 -50.16
C LYS A 630 -15.94 -19.18 -51.21
N SER A 631 -15.30 -18.54 -52.19
CA SER A 631 -15.93 -17.81 -53.29
C SER A 631 -15.97 -18.63 -54.59
N PHE A 632 -16.97 -18.36 -55.44
CA PHE A 632 -16.78 -18.19 -56.90
C PHE A 632 -17.97 -17.43 -57.53
N SER A 633 -17.88 -17.12 -58.82
CA SER A 633 -18.69 -16.13 -59.56
C SER A 633 -20.15 -16.49 -59.87
N GLY A 634 -21.04 -15.48 -59.88
CA GLY A 634 -22.36 -15.49 -60.52
C GLY A 634 -22.86 -14.07 -60.85
N LYS A 635 -23.21 -13.79 -62.11
CA LYS A 635 -23.56 -12.44 -62.63
C LYS A 635 -24.96 -11.96 -62.18
N GLY A 636 -25.15 -10.64 -62.00
CA GLY A 636 -26.50 -10.04 -61.85
C GLY A 636 -26.57 -8.52 -61.58
N THR A 637 -26.52 -7.72 -62.65
CA THR A 637 -27.25 -6.44 -62.92
C THR A 637 -28.20 -5.83 -61.86
N MET A 638 -28.36 -4.50 -61.69
CA MET A 638 -27.76 -3.31 -62.36
C MET A 638 -28.07 -1.97 -61.62
N LYS A 639 -27.35 -0.90 -62.04
CA LYS A 639 -27.59 0.56 -61.90
C LYS A 639 -26.95 1.35 -60.74
N SER A 640 -26.59 2.64 -60.89
CA SER A 640 -25.75 3.37 -61.89
C SER A 640 -25.94 4.89 -61.81
N SER A 641 -24.88 5.64 -61.47
CA SER A 641 -24.62 7.07 -61.80
C SER A 641 -23.32 7.47 -61.05
N GLU A 642 -22.11 7.43 -61.60
CA GLU A 642 -21.53 8.14 -62.77
C GLU A 642 -21.17 9.62 -62.51
N ASN A 643 -19.85 9.90 -62.55
CA ASN A 643 -19.24 11.22 -62.74
C ASN A 643 -19.15 11.52 -64.27
N PRO A 644 -18.62 12.67 -64.75
CA PRO A 644 -17.18 13.02 -64.71
C PRO A 644 -16.95 14.50 -64.28
N ASP A 645 -15.75 15.09 -64.17
CA ASP A 645 -14.63 15.33 -65.13
C ASP A 645 -13.40 15.92 -64.34
N SER A 646 -12.14 16.04 -64.82
CA SER A 646 -11.44 15.60 -66.05
C SER A 646 -9.88 15.68 -65.90
N MET A 647 -9.16 14.81 -66.63
CA MET A 647 -7.78 14.91 -67.18
C MET A 647 -6.47 14.85 -66.34
N VAL A 648 -5.40 14.44 -67.05
CA VAL A 648 -4.00 14.12 -66.65
C VAL A 648 -3.07 14.37 -67.87
N PRO A 649 -1.76 14.68 -67.73
CA PRO A 649 -0.69 13.68 -67.98
C PRO A 649 0.56 13.86 -67.06
N ALA A 650 1.54 12.95 -66.86
CA ALA A 650 1.94 11.63 -67.40
C ALA A 650 3.15 11.58 -68.39
N THR A 651 4.36 11.35 -67.85
CA THR A 651 5.57 10.73 -68.45
C THR A 651 6.41 10.13 -67.28
N ALA A 652 6.95 8.89 -67.27
CA ALA A 652 7.80 8.12 -68.20
C ALA A 652 9.29 8.55 -68.16
N ALA A 653 10.31 7.66 -68.15
CA ALA A 653 10.34 6.22 -68.47
C ALA A 653 11.38 5.38 -67.65
N THR A 654 11.47 4.09 -67.95
CA THR A 654 12.30 3.03 -67.33
C THR A 654 13.72 2.88 -67.90
N HIS A 655 14.63 2.16 -67.21
CA HIS A 655 15.47 1.11 -67.83
C HIS A 655 16.05 0.09 -66.82
N THR A 656 16.74 -0.95 -67.31
CA THR A 656 16.98 -2.25 -66.64
C THR A 656 18.42 -2.78 -66.74
N LYS A 657 18.90 -3.56 -65.75
CA LYS A 657 19.56 -4.90 -65.92
C LYS A 657 20.16 -5.51 -64.63
N LYS A 658 20.42 -6.83 -64.70
CA LYS A 658 21.18 -7.74 -63.79
C LYS A 658 22.28 -8.44 -64.65
N PRO A 659 23.23 -9.31 -64.16
CA PRO A 659 23.13 -10.35 -63.12
C PRO A 659 24.20 -10.13 -61.98
N GLU A 660 24.93 -11.04 -61.31
CA GLU A 660 25.08 -12.52 -61.35
C GLU A 660 25.46 -13.17 -59.97
N LYS A 661 26.71 -13.62 -59.77
CA LYS A 661 27.19 -14.61 -58.76
C LYS A 661 28.57 -14.18 -58.17
N THR A 662 29.17 -14.74 -57.10
CA THR A 662 29.41 -16.17 -56.79
C THR A 662 29.77 -16.45 -55.30
N LEU A 663 29.14 -17.51 -54.71
CA LEU A 663 29.54 -18.50 -53.66
C LEU A 663 30.60 -18.12 -52.58
N LEU A 664 30.34 -18.17 -51.25
CA LEU A 664 30.23 -19.34 -50.30
C LEU A 664 31.59 -20.03 -49.94
N PRO A 665 31.74 -20.78 -48.80
CA PRO A 665 30.82 -21.13 -47.71
C PRO A 665 31.38 -20.92 -46.25
N ALA A 666 30.64 -21.40 -45.23
CA ALA A 666 31.14 -21.68 -43.86
C ALA A 666 31.52 -23.18 -43.69
N PRO A 667 32.07 -23.64 -42.53
CA PRO A 667 31.19 -24.35 -41.56
C PRO A 667 31.62 -24.26 -40.07
N SER A 668 30.97 -25.05 -39.20
CA SER A 668 31.14 -25.16 -37.74
C SER A 668 31.90 -26.44 -37.31
N PHE A 669 32.24 -26.61 -36.01
CA PHE A 669 31.78 -27.75 -35.17
C PHE A 669 32.20 -27.68 -33.68
N ARG A 670 32.04 -28.77 -32.90
CA ARG A 670 31.84 -28.84 -31.43
C ARG A 670 32.97 -29.53 -30.64
N LYS A 671 33.09 -29.12 -29.36
CA LYS A 671 33.33 -29.92 -28.12
C LYS A 671 34.70 -30.58 -27.83
N THR A 672 34.95 -30.69 -26.49
CA THR A 672 35.86 -31.61 -25.74
C THR A 672 37.38 -31.50 -26.00
N GLY A 673 38.28 -31.70 -25.03
CA GLY A 673 38.11 -31.92 -23.57
C GLY A 673 39.23 -32.81 -22.97
N SER A 674 39.55 -32.66 -21.67
CA SER A 674 40.54 -33.45 -20.88
C SER A 674 42.04 -33.25 -21.21
N THR A 675 43.07 -33.47 -20.35
CA THR A 675 43.35 -33.35 -18.87
C THR A 675 44.89 -33.49 -18.71
N LEU A 676 45.45 -33.32 -17.49
CA LEU A 676 46.84 -33.70 -17.06
C LEU A 676 47.98 -32.76 -17.53
N GLU A 677 49.07 -32.49 -16.76
CA GLU A 677 49.34 -32.59 -15.31
C GLU A 677 50.61 -31.79 -14.94
N MET A 678 50.86 -31.56 -13.62
CA MET A 678 52.18 -31.33 -12.97
C MET A 678 53.08 -30.13 -13.43
N GLU A 679 53.85 -29.43 -12.57
CA GLU A 679 53.87 -29.35 -11.10
C GLU A 679 54.56 -28.04 -10.60
N LEU A 680 54.60 -27.89 -9.26
CA LEU A 680 55.59 -27.24 -8.37
C LEU A 680 56.79 -26.48 -9.00
N SER A 681 57.29 -25.36 -8.43
CA SER A 681 57.10 -24.78 -7.09
C SER A 681 57.54 -23.29 -7.03
N GLY A 682 57.13 -22.58 -5.96
CA GLY A 682 57.72 -21.29 -5.56
C GLY A 682 58.60 -21.43 -4.30
N SER A 683 59.46 -20.45 -4.03
CA SER A 683 60.32 -20.47 -2.82
C SER A 683 60.64 -19.10 -2.19
N SER A 684 60.02 -18.86 -1.03
CA SER A 684 60.72 -18.52 0.23
C SER A 684 60.23 -17.19 0.88
N LYS A 685 60.81 -16.64 1.98
CA LYS A 685 61.27 -17.25 3.26
C LYS A 685 61.35 -16.21 4.40
N VAL A 686 60.83 -16.54 5.59
CA VAL A 686 61.29 -16.08 6.94
C VAL A 686 60.97 -14.63 7.37
N GLY A 687 60.79 -14.32 8.67
CA GLY A 687 60.89 -15.12 9.91
C GLY A 687 59.74 -14.87 10.92
N ARG A 688 59.39 -15.75 11.86
CA ARG A 688 60.16 -16.54 12.87
C ARG A 688 60.50 -15.68 14.11
N THR A 689 59.97 -15.96 15.30
CA THR A 689 60.52 -16.94 16.27
C THR A 689 59.48 -17.70 17.14
N THR A 690 59.97 -18.62 18.00
CA THR A 690 59.21 -19.60 18.80
C THR A 690 59.82 -19.77 20.20
N SER A 691 59.04 -20.16 21.21
CA SER A 691 59.57 -20.66 22.50
C SER A 691 58.71 -21.78 23.14
N LYS A 692 59.37 -22.64 23.91
CA LYS A 692 58.82 -23.59 24.91
C LYS A 692 59.17 -23.02 26.33
N THR A 693 58.95 -23.61 27.51
CA THR A 693 58.75 -25.02 27.95
C THR A 693 58.18 -25.07 29.40
N GLU A 694 57.59 -26.22 29.80
CA GLU A 694 57.59 -26.85 31.17
C GLU A 694 57.10 -26.14 32.46
N VAL A 695 56.38 -26.90 33.33
CA VAL A 695 56.88 -27.48 34.62
C VAL A 695 55.75 -28.17 35.44
N ALA A 696 56.09 -29.31 36.11
CA ALA A 696 55.43 -29.97 37.28
C ALA A 696 54.05 -30.69 37.16
N ALA A 697 53.66 -31.55 38.14
CA ALA A 697 54.13 -32.95 38.36
C ALA A 697 53.45 -33.70 39.56
N LYS A 698 52.93 -34.94 39.31
CA LYS A 698 52.89 -36.14 40.22
C LYS A 698 52.12 -36.05 41.58
N PRO A 699 51.96 -37.15 42.39
CA PRO A 699 52.04 -38.63 42.17
C PRO A 699 50.88 -39.49 42.81
N LEU A 700 51.06 -40.84 42.84
CA LEU A 700 50.52 -41.89 43.76
C LEU A 700 49.15 -42.60 43.53
N HIS A 701 49.21 -43.93 43.26
CA HIS A 701 48.78 -45.09 44.11
C HIS A 701 47.84 -44.87 45.33
N ASP A 702 46.98 -45.80 45.79
CA ASP A 702 46.49 -47.14 45.34
C ASP A 702 45.35 -47.65 46.26
N LYS A 703 44.51 -48.62 45.83
CA LYS A 703 44.24 -49.94 46.51
C LYS A 703 43.02 -50.74 45.99
N GLN A 704 43.25 -52.05 45.91
CA GLN A 704 42.36 -53.21 45.59
C GLN A 704 41.62 -53.77 46.85
N PRO A 705 40.88 -54.93 46.85
CA PRO A 705 40.76 -56.07 45.89
C PRO A 705 39.27 -56.42 45.49
N SER A 706 38.86 -57.54 44.85
CA SER A 706 39.43 -58.90 44.64
C SER A 706 38.94 -59.66 43.37
N HIS A 707 39.27 -60.96 43.26
CA HIS A 707 39.24 -61.91 42.10
C HIS A 707 37.83 -62.47 41.69
N ARG A 708 37.60 -63.33 40.65
CA ARG A 708 38.43 -64.42 40.06
C ARG A 708 38.00 -64.91 38.63
N TYR A 709 38.98 -65.49 37.91
CA TYR A 709 39.05 -66.29 36.65
C TYR A 709 37.86 -67.23 36.27
N ASP A 710 37.69 -67.80 35.06
CA ASP A 710 38.42 -67.87 33.74
C ASP A 710 37.39 -68.25 32.61
N THR A 711 37.63 -68.53 31.31
CA THR A 711 38.80 -68.70 30.38
C THR A 711 38.46 -68.03 29.00
N GLY A 712 38.89 -68.35 27.75
CA GLY A 712 39.67 -69.43 27.06
C GLY A 712 39.75 -69.18 25.52
N THR A 713 40.36 -70.08 24.70
CA THR A 713 40.79 -69.74 23.30
C THR A 713 40.70 -70.85 22.22
N SER A 714 40.98 -70.49 20.95
CA SER A 714 40.70 -71.18 19.65
C SER A 714 41.77 -72.13 19.06
N THR A 715 41.40 -72.95 18.05
CA THR A 715 42.19 -73.16 16.79
C THR A 715 41.35 -73.85 15.67
N SER A 716 41.93 -74.11 14.49
CA SER A 716 41.25 -74.26 13.17
C SER A 716 41.66 -75.48 12.31
N LYS A 717 40.85 -75.87 11.29
CA LYS A 717 41.30 -76.51 10.01
C LYS A 717 40.20 -76.57 8.91
N SER A 718 40.46 -77.24 7.78
CA SER A 718 39.92 -76.98 6.43
C SER A 718 39.22 -78.17 5.71
N ASP A 719 38.75 -77.92 4.47
CA ASP A 719 38.56 -78.84 3.31
C ASP A 719 37.12 -79.29 2.86
N LEU A 720 37.06 -79.86 1.64
CA LEU A 720 35.93 -80.05 0.68
C LEU A 720 35.44 -81.54 0.59
N PRO A 721 34.54 -82.03 -0.33
CA PRO A 721 33.32 -81.47 -0.98
C PRO A 721 32.10 -82.48 -1.21
N THR A 722 30.99 -81.96 -1.76
CA THR A 722 30.03 -82.57 -2.77
C THR A 722 28.85 -83.56 -2.47
N THR A 723 27.74 -83.30 -3.21
CA THR A 723 26.72 -84.19 -3.87
C THR A 723 25.49 -84.80 -3.16
N VAL A 724 24.44 -85.02 -4.02
CA VAL A 724 23.15 -85.79 -3.93
C VAL A 724 21.87 -84.92 -3.82
N LYS A 725 20.73 -85.10 -4.55
CA LYS A 725 20.35 -85.74 -5.85
C LYS A 725 18.98 -85.17 -6.38
N PRO A 726 18.66 -85.21 -7.70
CA PRO A 726 17.31 -84.99 -8.32
C PRO A 726 16.46 -86.30 -8.34
N PRO A 727 15.20 -86.42 -8.92
CA PRO A 727 14.37 -85.58 -9.84
C PRO A 727 12.93 -85.32 -9.25
N PRO A 728 11.71 -85.30 -9.91
CA PRO A 728 11.25 -85.35 -11.33
C PRO A 728 10.02 -84.44 -11.73
N GLN A 729 9.44 -84.67 -12.93
CA GLN A 729 8.14 -84.22 -13.49
C GLN A 729 7.60 -85.33 -14.46
N PRO A 730 6.38 -85.29 -15.07
CA PRO A 730 5.09 -84.64 -14.71
C PRO A 730 3.88 -85.64 -14.81
N LYS A 731 2.63 -85.20 -14.54
CA LYS A 731 1.39 -85.87 -15.02
C LYS A 731 0.31 -84.86 -15.44
N ARG A 732 -0.52 -85.23 -16.44
CA ARG A 732 -1.62 -84.41 -16.98
C ARG A 732 -2.76 -84.21 -15.97
N GLN A 733 -3.37 -83.02 -15.97
CA GLN A 733 -4.69 -82.77 -15.37
C GLN A 733 -5.80 -82.75 -16.44
N SER A 734 -7.04 -83.03 -16.02
CA SER A 734 -8.23 -83.08 -16.85
C SER A 734 -8.89 -81.71 -17.07
N SER A 735 -9.80 -81.64 -18.04
CA SER A 735 -10.45 -80.41 -18.49
C SER A 735 -11.62 -79.97 -17.60
N THR A 736 -11.37 -79.03 -16.67
CA THR A 736 -12.43 -78.19 -16.08
C THR A 736 -12.92 -77.14 -17.09
N GLY A 737 -14.24 -77.00 -17.24
CA GLY A 737 -14.86 -76.18 -18.28
C GLY A 737 -14.72 -74.65 -18.08
N PRO A 738 -14.89 -73.84 -19.15
CA PRO A 738 -14.55 -72.40 -19.11
C PRO A 738 -15.29 -71.59 -18.04
N GLY A 739 -16.60 -71.81 -17.86
CA GLY A 739 -17.42 -71.03 -16.92
C GLY A 739 -16.98 -71.18 -15.45
N MET A 740 -16.55 -72.38 -15.06
CA MET A 740 -16.08 -72.64 -13.69
C MET A 740 -14.73 -71.95 -13.42
N ARG A 741 -13.85 -71.87 -14.42
CA ARG A 741 -12.58 -71.13 -14.32
C ARG A 741 -12.80 -69.63 -14.25
N LYS A 742 -13.78 -69.10 -14.98
CA LYS A 742 -14.12 -67.68 -14.90
C LYS A 742 -14.63 -67.30 -13.50
N ALA A 743 -15.62 -68.03 -12.97
CA ALA A 743 -16.14 -67.76 -11.62
C ALA A 743 -15.06 -67.86 -10.52
N GLN A 744 -14.05 -68.72 -10.69
CA GLN A 744 -12.89 -68.80 -9.79
C GLN A 744 -11.90 -67.66 -9.95
N ALA A 745 -11.77 -67.08 -11.16
CA ALA A 745 -10.95 -65.89 -11.40
C ALA A 745 -11.64 -64.63 -10.86
N ASP A 746 -12.93 -64.44 -11.18
CA ASP A 746 -13.74 -63.30 -10.74
C ASP A 746 -13.75 -63.21 -9.18
N ALA A 747 -13.94 -64.34 -8.49
CA ALA A 747 -13.91 -64.40 -7.02
C ALA A 747 -12.49 -64.25 -6.40
N TRP A 748 -11.42 -64.55 -7.15
CA TRP A 748 -10.05 -64.29 -6.72
C TRP A 748 -9.69 -62.81 -6.89
N GLU A 749 -10.15 -62.18 -7.98
CA GLU A 749 -9.97 -60.75 -8.25
C GLU A 749 -10.67 -59.90 -7.19
N GLU A 750 -11.94 -60.20 -6.86
CA GLU A 750 -12.67 -59.52 -5.77
C GLU A 750 -11.94 -59.66 -4.41
N ALA A 751 -11.45 -60.86 -4.10
CA ALA A 751 -10.72 -61.12 -2.86
C ALA A 751 -9.35 -60.42 -2.78
N GLU A 752 -8.61 -60.28 -3.89
CA GLU A 752 -7.33 -59.57 -3.89
C GLU A 752 -7.53 -58.05 -3.96
N MET A 753 -8.55 -57.55 -4.66
CA MET A 753 -8.95 -56.14 -4.61
C MET A 753 -9.33 -55.71 -3.19
N ALA A 754 -10.02 -56.56 -2.43
CA ALA A 754 -10.26 -56.32 -1.00
C ALA A 754 -8.96 -56.22 -0.19
N ARG A 755 -7.96 -57.09 -0.46
CA ARG A 755 -6.62 -57.01 0.17
C ARG A 755 -5.78 -55.81 -0.29
N VAL A 756 -6.08 -55.22 -1.44
CA VAL A 756 -5.46 -53.95 -1.89
C VAL A 756 -6.11 -52.79 -1.15
N GLN A 757 -7.44 -52.77 -1.03
CA GLN A 757 -8.16 -51.74 -0.27
C GLN A 757 -7.78 -51.74 1.22
N GLU A 758 -7.72 -52.92 1.87
CA GLU A 758 -7.29 -53.04 3.27
C GLU A 758 -5.86 -52.49 3.49
N ARG A 759 -4.94 -52.74 2.53
CA ARG A 759 -3.58 -52.18 2.54
C ARG A 759 -3.60 -50.65 2.40
N TYR A 760 -4.41 -50.13 1.49
CA TYR A 760 -4.56 -48.69 1.28
C TYR A 760 -5.11 -47.99 2.53
N ASP A 761 -6.20 -48.49 3.10
CA ASP A 761 -6.84 -47.92 4.29
C ASP A 761 -5.90 -47.94 5.50
N LYS A 762 -5.14 -49.03 5.66
CA LYS A 762 -4.10 -49.14 6.70
C LYS A 762 -2.92 -48.18 6.49
N GLN A 763 -2.51 -47.95 5.25
CA GLN A 763 -1.51 -46.92 4.93
C GLN A 763 -2.06 -45.51 5.20
N MET A 764 -3.30 -45.22 4.81
CA MET A 764 -3.91 -43.91 5.03
C MET A 764 -4.16 -43.61 6.51
N ALA A 765 -4.59 -44.59 7.31
CA ALA A 765 -4.67 -44.45 8.77
C ALA A 765 -3.30 -44.11 9.39
N THR A 766 -2.22 -44.73 8.89
CA THR A 766 -0.84 -44.44 9.34
C THR A 766 -0.38 -43.03 8.94
N ILE A 767 -0.75 -42.58 7.74
CA ILE A 767 -0.44 -41.21 7.25
C ILE A 767 -1.20 -40.16 8.06
N LEU A 768 -2.49 -40.38 8.35
CA LEU A 768 -3.31 -39.47 9.15
C LEU A 768 -2.82 -39.36 10.60
N ASP A 769 -2.45 -40.49 11.24
CA ASP A 769 -1.84 -40.51 12.57
C ASP A 769 -0.51 -39.71 12.60
N TRP A 770 0.36 -39.93 11.61
CA TRP A 770 1.61 -39.19 11.48
C TRP A 770 1.36 -37.69 11.29
N GLU A 771 0.42 -37.33 10.42
CA GLU A 771 0.07 -35.94 10.12
C GLU A 771 -0.53 -35.24 11.35
N GLN A 772 -1.43 -35.88 12.09
CA GLN A 772 -1.96 -35.36 13.35
C GLN A 772 -0.84 -35.17 14.38
N LYS A 773 0.04 -36.15 14.56
CA LYS A 773 1.21 -36.05 15.46
C LYS A 773 2.17 -34.93 15.05
N ARG A 774 2.33 -34.63 13.76
CA ARG A 774 3.06 -33.44 13.26
C ARG A 774 2.32 -32.15 13.59
N LYS A 775 1.02 -32.04 13.25
CA LYS A 775 0.16 -30.86 13.50
C LYS A 775 0.12 -30.52 15.00
N GLU A 776 0.00 -31.51 15.88
CA GLU A 776 0.06 -31.30 17.32
C GLU A 776 1.43 -30.87 17.83
N LYS A 777 2.53 -31.43 17.30
CA LYS A 777 3.89 -30.98 17.66
C LYS A 777 4.11 -29.53 17.23
N ALA A 778 3.62 -29.12 16.06
CA ALA A 778 3.64 -27.74 15.59
C ALA A 778 2.81 -26.81 16.49
N LYS A 779 1.56 -27.17 16.82
CA LYS A 779 0.71 -26.42 17.77
C LYS A 779 1.38 -26.25 19.13
N ARG A 780 1.95 -27.32 19.70
CA ARG A 780 2.69 -27.27 20.98
C ARG A 780 3.94 -26.38 20.91
N HIS A 781 4.62 -26.32 19.75
CA HIS A 781 5.74 -25.42 19.55
C HIS A 781 5.29 -23.95 19.42
N ALA A 782 4.19 -23.69 18.70
CA ALA A 782 3.60 -22.35 18.56
C ALA A 782 3.23 -21.76 19.93
N VAL A 783 2.40 -22.46 20.71
CA VAL A 783 1.99 -22.02 22.06
C VAL A 783 3.20 -21.79 22.99
N LYS A 784 4.22 -22.66 22.94
CA LYS A 784 5.46 -22.50 23.72
C LYS A 784 6.33 -21.30 23.24
N SER A 785 6.15 -20.85 22.01
CA SER A 785 6.83 -19.68 21.45
C SER A 785 6.08 -18.39 21.75
N GLU A 786 4.74 -18.46 21.72
CA GLU A 786 3.81 -17.39 22.08
C GLU A 786 3.91 -17.02 23.56
N GLY A 787 3.83 -17.99 24.49
CA GLY A 787 4.01 -17.71 25.91
C GLY A 787 5.38 -17.11 26.27
N LYS A 788 6.44 -17.47 25.54
CA LYS A 788 7.77 -16.81 25.65
C LYS A 788 7.78 -15.37 25.13
N LEU A 789 6.93 -15.06 24.15
CA LEU A 789 6.77 -13.71 23.62
C LEU A 789 5.91 -12.85 24.56
N GLU A 790 4.87 -13.42 25.17
CA GLU A 790 4.08 -12.80 26.22
C GLU A 790 4.90 -12.52 27.47
N GLU A 791 5.73 -13.45 27.93
CA GLU A 791 6.65 -13.23 29.05
C GLU A 791 7.62 -12.05 28.78
N LYS A 792 8.13 -11.95 27.55
CA LYS A 792 8.95 -10.79 27.11
C LYS A 792 8.13 -9.49 27.07
N ARG A 793 6.90 -9.50 26.55
CA ARG A 793 5.99 -8.34 26.53
C ARG A 793 5.65 -7.88 27.96
N ALA A 794 5.33 -8.79 28.86
CA ALA A 794 5.03 -8.50 30.26
C ALA A 794 6.24 -7.90 31.00
N LYS A 795 7.46 -8.43 30.78
CA LYS A 795 8.69 -7.84 31.32
C LYS A 795 8.97 -6.44 30.76
N ALA A 796 8.75 -6.22 29.46
CA ALA A 796 8.88 -4.90 28.83
C ALA A 796 7.84 -3.89 29.37
N LEU A 797 6.57 -4.29 29.51
CA LEU A 797 5.51 -3.47 30.09
C LEU A 797 5.78 -3.13 31.57
N LYS A 798 6.28 -4.08 32.36
CA LYS A 798 6.68 -3.83 33.75
C LYS A 798 7.86 -2.84 33.81
N LYS A 799 8.88 -2.99 32.95
CA LYS A 799 9.99 -2.04 32.85
C LYS A 799 9.50 -0.63 32.48
N TYR A 800 8.67 -0.52 31.44
CA TYR A 800 8.08 0.75 31.02
C TYR A 800 7.28 1.43 32.13
N ARG A 801 6.48 0.67 32.89
CA ARG A 801 5.74 1.21 34.05
C ARG A 801 6.68 1.79 35.12
N MET A 802 7.73 1.05 35.50
CA MET A 802 8.70 1.52 36.50
C MET A 802 9.49 2.75 36.00
N GLU A 803 9.79 2.84 34.70
CA GLU A 803 10.41 4.02 34.09
C GLU A 803 9.47 5.24 34.10
N MET A 804 8.18 5.05 33.83
CA MET A 804 7.16 6.11 33.94
C MET A 804 6.96 6.59 35.39
N GLU A 805 6.80 5.67 36.34
CA GLU A 805 6.65 5.98 37.78
C GLU A 805 7.85 6.80 38.31
N TYR A 806 9.07 6.45 37.88
CA TYR A 806 10.29 7.21 38.20
C TYR A 806 10.29 8.61 37.55
N ILE A 807 9.89 8.73 36.28
CA ILE A 807 9.79 10.03 35.59
C ILE A 807 8.77 10.94 36.30
N ASP A 808 7.60 10.44 36.68
CA ASP A 808 6.60 11.22 37.41
C ASP A 808 7.06 11.60 38.82
N GLN A 809 7.81 10.75 39.52
CA GLN A 809 8.41 11.10 40.81
C GLN A 809 9.42 12.25 40.68
N VAL A 810 10.30 12.19 39.68
CA VAL A 810 11.29 13.26 39.38
C VAL A 810 10.58 14.55 38.95
N ALA A 811 9.57 14.45 38.09
CA ALA A 811 8.78 15.60 37.63
C ALA A 811 7.99 16.25 38.78
N GLY A 812 7.39 15.46 39.68
CA GLY A 812 6.71 15.95 40.87
C GLY A 812 7.65 16.72 41.80
N GLY A 813 8.83 16.15 42.09
CA GLY A 813 9.87 16.83 42.88
C GLY A 813 10.38 18.13 42.25
N ALA A 814 10.45 18.21 40.91
CA ALA A 814 10.80 19.43 40.18
C ALA A 814 9.68 20.49 40.26
N ARG A 815 8.41 20.10 40.11
CA ARG A 815 7.25 21.00 40.24
C ARG A 815 7.18 21.62 41.65
N ALA A 816 7.30 20.80 42.70
CA ALA A 816 7.27 21.27 44.08
C ALA A 816 8.36 22.32 44.37
N LYS A 817 9.61 22.10 43.89
CA LYS A 817 10.70 23.08 44.01
C LYS A 817 10.43 24.38 43.23
N ALA A 818 9.79 24.30 42.07
CA ALA A 818 9.40 25.47 41.29
C ALA A 818 8.31 26.30 41.99
N GLU A 819 7.31 25.64 42.60
CA GLU A 819 6.27 26.31 43.38
C GLU A 819 6.79 26.93 44.67
N GLU A 820 7.69 26.25 45.39
CA GLU A 820 8.33 26.81 46.57
C GLU A 820 9.17 28.06 46.23
N LYS A 821 9.92 28.01 45.12
CA LYS A 821 10.64 29.17 44.60
C LYS A 821 9.69 30.32 44.24
N LYS A 822 8.62 30.03 43.48
CA LYS A 822 7.57 31.00 43.13
C LYS A 822 6.99 31.67 44.38
N ARG A 823 6.69 30.91 45.43
CA ARG A 823 6.19 31.45 46.72
C ARG A 823 7.22 32.34 47.41
N LYS A 824 8.50 31.93 47.45
CA LYS A 824 9.61 32.71 48.03
C LYS A 824 9.83 34.03 47.27
N ASP A 825 9.80 34.01 45.94
CA ASP A 825 10.00 35.21 45.14
C ASP A 825 8.77 36.15 45.17
N GLN A 826 7.55 35.60 45.25
CA GLN A 826 6.34 36.39 45.54
C GLN A 826 6.38 37.07 46.91
N LEU A 827 6.95 36.41 47.94
CA LEU A 827 7.10 37.01 49.27
C LEU A 827 8.03 38.23 49.23
N LYS A 828 9.20 38.10 48.61
CA LYS A 828 10.15 39.22 48.41
C LYS A 828 9.54 40.41 47.66
N VAL A 829 8.63 40.15 46.70
CA VAL A 829 7.92 41.21 45.97
C VAL A 829 6.93 41.93 46.89
N LYS A 830 6.22 41.21 47.77
CA LYS A 830 5.35 41.84 48.78
C LYS A 830 6.16 42.65 49.80
N GLU A 831 7.22 42.08 50.37
CA GLU A 831 8.12 42.78 51.31
C GLU A 831 8.70 44.08 50.73
N LYS A 832 9.09 44.07 49.45
CA LYS A 832 9.52 45.28 48.72
C LYS A 832 8.37 46.26 48.52
N ALA A 833 7.19 45.81 48.13
CA ALA A 833 6.01 46.67 47.97
C ALA A 833 5.58 47.33 49.29
N ASP A 834 5.61 46.60 50.40
CA ASP A 834 5.29 47.12 51.74
C ASP A 834 6.37 48.06 52.28
N THR A 835 7.64 47.82 51.92
CA THR A 835 8.72 48.79 52.16
C THR A 835 8.46 50.10 51.40
N ILE A 836 8.13 50.04 50.10
CA ILE A 836 7.82 51.22 49.27
C ILE A 836 6.59 51.97 49.81
N ARG A 837 5.53 51.26 50.22
CA ARG A 837 4.34 51.83 50.86
C ARG A 837 4.67 52.61 52.14
N ARG A 838 5.68 52.17 52.90
CA ARG A 838 6.11 52.80 54.16
C ARG A 838 7.07 53.98 53.96
N THR A 839 7.88 53.99 52.90
CA THR A 839 8.93 55.01 52.69
C THR A 839 8.65 56.00 51.56
N GLY A 840 7.66 55.73 50.71
CA GLY A 840 7.34 56.53 49.50
C GLY A 840 8.40 56.44 48.38
N ALA A 841 9.54 55.79 48.62
CA ALA A 841 10.68 55.78 47.71
C ALA A 841 10.82 54.44 46.97
N LEU A 842 10.89 54.49 45.63
CA LEU A 842 11.23 53.33 44.81
C LEU A 842 12.71 52.93 45.01
N PRO A 843 13.06 51.63 44.98
CA PRO A 843 14.45 51.19 45.13
C PRO A 843 15.32 51.72 43.97
N LYS A 844 16.40 52.43 44.29
CA LYS A 844 17.36 52.92 43.28
C LYS A 844 17.98 51.74 42.53
N THR A 845 17.75 51.67 41.22
CA THR A 845 18.38 50.70 40.33
C THR A 845 19.78 51.17 39.96
N CYS A 846 20.81 50.65 40.65
CA CYS A 846 22.18 50.77 40.17
C CYS A 846 22.35 49.89 38.91
N PHE A 847 22.46 50.54 37.75
CA PHE A 847 22.99 49.91 36.55
C PHE A 847 24.52 49.93 36.63
N CYS A 848 25.12 48.77 36.87
CA CYS A 848 26.49 48.52 36.45
C CYS A 848 26.43 48.02 34.99
N PHE A 849 27.22 48.65 34.12
CA PHE A 849 27.38 48.27 32.71
C PHE A 849 28.37 47.11 32.55
#